data_AF-A0A1G7ELJ5-F1
#
_entry.id   AF-A0A1G7ELJ5-F1
#
_cell.length_a   1.000
_cell.length_b   1.000
_cell.length_c   1.000
_cell.angle_alpha   90.00
_cell.angle_beta   90.00
_cell.angle_gamma   90.00
#
_symmetry.space_group_name_H-M   'P 1'
#
loop_
_entity.id
_entity.type
_entity.pdbx_description
1 polymer ?
#
loop_
_entity_poly.entity_id
_entity_poly.type
_entity_poly.pdbx_seq_one_letter_code
_entity_poly.pdbx_strand_id
1 'polypeptide(L)'
;MRIAKKICAALAAATIAVPVGATAAFAAPEQSGETTAGGEAGVVAENTGGDTQQAGEASTGNGTSRFAMAILPDTQFYSRYTAETSDGDVYTPLYNSRPYETQTQWIADNAAEYGIEFTMHLGDIVDRVHKPGEWEVASHAMAILEDARQPYSILAGNHDVGRTAEEEGLASEYSTYTHWFSPERAAYNSTFVERDPQTGAHEAHLVDVAGTQFLVLNFSWEADDTAIAWGQKVLDEHPGVPTILNSHQLINVGSDGNTAIPTAFGEKLWEKLIRKNDQIFLTFNGHHHGATKWERTNDAGHPVYQVLMDYQMAYMGGNGYMGLVEFDLDAGKITQTSFSPWVMQKPQDTLSGEDIAKLTGENQTFTIDFNFRERFPELKIGTEPTVTPSGTEKLNTWLATYEEPEQTSLVAPQNAEDFPHVATTSAHWRPEMVDGKLQFTDISGNGNDMAYHDNILGGTAELQTGEKASHAYSAAENSVLFTPATREIFDYFETAANAPINKEEFRDGYTVEAVFALSPGSVNETQTILNRHVDALQENDGSARLSISNLNEVQWKSAGADDVEGWSNWSGEIFKDNNFYHVAAVNDPADNSVKVYVNGNLILRNRTGANHNGISTGYPTKGVAPWRIGGGQNLDGTDRHGFWGAVSEIRVVAEPLDSSQWLTARAETAAAETTEESGATQEEVTTTETGVEGTEAGAEDAGQTGAEGTETGTETGAEDAGTQTDQEAGTTQEEGEKSKGEETSTGEKSDESKSDEKKDGEKSGADKQTDAGQTGAEGTETGTETGAEGADKPAVEKPVGVWAVGKDARGVLYVNAWDQGKADRTVNYGNPNDEIIFGDWDGDGIDTPMVRRGNLFLGTNGFSGVAQFEFAYGNAGDEVLVGDWNGDGKDTIAVVRGNQVFVRNSLTTGVADEVYAYGNPADTLIAGDWNGDGKDTLAAVRGNIFYVQSKLEDTKAAFEFAYGNAGDRVIVGDWNGTGKDGVGPDPLLVDIG
;
A
#
# COMPACT_ATOMS: atom_id res chain seq x y z
N MET A 1 20.99 -9.26 -48.18
CA MET A 1 21.54 -9.39 -49.55
C MET A 1 22.03 -8.01 -50.01
N ARG A 2 22.72 -7.83 -51.17
CA ARG A 2 23.31 -6.52 -51.57
C ARG A 2 22.35 -5.66 -52.43
N ILE A 3 22.64 -4.35 -52.49
CA ILE A 3 22.04 -3.28 -53.36
C ILE A 3 20.68 -2.79 -52.80
N ALA A 4 20.38 -1.49 -52.63
CA ALA A 4 20.79 -0.29 -53.36
C ALA A 4 21.18 0.94 -52.49
N LYS A 5 21.64 2.05 -53.12
CA LYS A 5 21.90 3.36 -52.48
C LYS A 5 21.82 4.50 -53.54
N LYS A 6 21.33 5.68 -53.13
CA LYS A 6 21.23 6.99 -53.86
C LYS A 6 20.04 7.21 -54.80
N ILE A 7 19.24 8.26 -54.49
CA ILE A 7 18.66 9.30 -55.36
C ILE A 7 17.78 10.23 -54.47
N CYS A 8 17.62 11.54 -54.69
CA CYS A 8 18.59 12.57 -55.09
C CYS A 8 18.01 13.98 -54.72
N ALA A 9 18.85 14.94 -54.30
CA ALA A 9 18.39 16.25 -53.78
C ALA A 9 18.18 17.33 -54.86
N ALA A 10 17.23 18.25 -54.61
CA ALA A 10 17.05 19.53 -55.32
C ALA A 10 16.43 20.60 -54.39
N LEU A 11 16.75 21.88 -54.62
CA LEU A 11 16.31 23.02 -53.80
C LEU A 11 15.11 23.74 -54.45
N ALA A 12 14.26 24.42 -53.66
CA ALA A 12 14.24 25.90 -53.60
C ALA A 12 13.11 26.51 -52.72
N ALA A 13 13.54 27.29 -51.73
CA ALA A 13 12.92 28.45 -51.06
C ALA A 13 11.45 28.85 -51.34
N ALA A 14 10.70 29.04 -50.24
CA ALA A 14 9.69 30.09 -50.11
C ALA A 14 9.80 30.74 -48.71
N THR A 15 10.00 32.05 -48.64
CA THR A 15 10.13 32.81 -47.38
C THR A 15 8.95 33.76 -47.21
N ILE A 16 8.20 33.63 -46.12
CA ILE A 16 7.26 34.65 -45.63
C ILE A 16 7.50 34.79 -44.12
N ALA A 17 7.50 36.03 -43.61
CA ALA A 17 7.87 36.36 -42.24
C ALA A 17 6.64 36.46 -41.30
N VAL A 18 6.84 36.09 -40.04
CA VAL A 18 5.91 36.36 -38.94
C VAL A 18 6.45 37.53 -38.10
N PRO A 19 5.66 38.59 -37.81
CA PRO A 19 6.09 39.67 -36.94
C PRO A 19 5.93 39.32 -35.45
N VAL A 20 6.95 39.59 -34.64
CA VAL A 20 6.85 39.52 -33.17
C VAL A 20 6.13 40.78 -32.65
N GLY A 21 5.16 40.61 -31.75
CA GLY A 21 4.32 41.71 -31.26
C GLY A 21 3.98 41.62 -29.78
N ALA A 22 4.80 42.30 -28.96
CA ALA A 22 4.52 42.80 -27.59
C ALA A 22 3.76 41.90 -26.59
N THR A 23 4.49 41.42 -25.58
CA THR A 23 3.91 41.08 -24.28
C THR A 23 3.35 42.31 -23.56
N ALA A 24 2.32 42.14 -22.75
CA ALA A 24 1.78 43.18 -21.86
C ALA A 24 1.56 42.60 -20.46
N ALA A 25 2.26 43.13 -19.46
CA ALA A 25 2.09 42.76 -18.06
C ALA A 25 0.97 43.58 -17.40
N PHE A 26 0.26 42.98 -16.45
CA PHE A 26 -0.59 43.70 -15.50
C PHE A 26 0.19 44.02 -14.21
N ALA A 27 -0.12 45.17 -13.60
CA ALA A 27 0.70 45.76 -12.55
C ALA A 27 0.04 45.71 -11.15
N ALA A 28 0.87 45.66 -10.12
CA ALA A 28 0.52 46.05 -8.75
C ALA A 28 0.81 47.56 -8.54
N PRO A 29 0.13 48.25 -7.60
CA PRO A 29 0.17 49.72 -7.49
C PRO A 29 1.38 50.26 -6.69
N GLU A 30 1.81 51.48 -7.03
CA GLU A 30 2.88 52.23 -6.34
C GLU A 30 2.41 52.94 -5.05
N GLN A 31 3.35 53.23 -4.14
CA GLN A 31 3.39 54.52 -3.43
C GLN A 31 4.82 55.10 -3.37
N SER A 32 5.05 56.14 -4.18
CA SER A 32 5.93 57.31 -3.98
C SER A 32 7.18 57.23 -3.07
N GLY A 33 8.36 57.50 -3.65
CA GLY A 33 9.60 57.83 -2.90
C GLY A 33 10.71 58.47 -3.75
N GLU A 34 10.93 59.78 -3.59
CA GLU A 34 12.08 60.57 -4.10
C GLU A 34 13.44 60.07 -3.53
N THR A 35 14.66 60.29 -4.07
CA THR A 35 15.19 61.21 -5.13
C THR A 35 16.64 60.83 -5.53
N THR A 36 17.07 61.20 -6.76
CA THR A 36 18.48 61.54 -7.19
C THR A 36 19.66 60.53 -7.03
N ALA A 37 20.77 60.60 -7.78
CA ALA A 37 21.08 61.13 -9.13
C ALA A 37 22.53 60.77 -9.56
N GLY A 38 22.75 60.56 -10.87
CA GLY A 38 24.09 60.55 -11.52
C GLY A 38 24.89 59.23 -11.47
N GLY A 39 25.67 58.86 -12.49
CA GLY A 39 25.83 59.46 -13.83
C GLY A 39 26.91 58.78 -14.70
N GLU A 40 26.81 58.99 -16.02
CA GLU A 40 27.85 59.10 -17.09
C GLU A 40 29.27 58.53 -16.85
N ALA A 41 30.00 57.90 -17.79
CA ALA A 41 29.86 57.58 -19.23
C ALA A 41 30.96 56.53 -19.59
N GLY A 42 31.13 55.94 -20.79
CA GLY A 42 30.48 56.12 -22.09
C GLY A 42 31.47 56.41 -23.24
N VAL A 43 32.29 55.42 -23.65
CA VAL A 43 33.16 55.42 -24.86
C VAL A 43 33.17 53.99 -25.42
N VAL A 44 32.49 53.63 -26.51
CA VAL A 44 32.69 53.95 -27.95
C VAL A 44 33.87 53.21 -28.60
N ALA A 45 33.47 52.20 -29.39
CA ALA A 45 34.18 51.24 -30.22
C ALA A 45 35.42 51.69 -31.04
N GLU A 46 36.24 50.69 -31.41
CA GLU A 46 36.57 50.46 -32.82
C GLU A 46 36.78 48.95 -33.11
N ASN A 47 36.76 48.54 -34.39
CA ASN A 47 36.75 47.13 -34.82
C ASN A 47 37.83 46.87 -35.90
N THR A 48 38.79 45.99 -35.60
CA THR A 48 39.75 45.45 -36.58
C THR A 48 39.99 43.96 -36.31
N GLY A 49 39.55 43.09 -37.23
CA GLY A 49 39.72 41.65 -37.09
C GLY A 49 41.14 41.14 -37.41
N GLY A 50 41.49 39.99 -36.85
CA GLY A 50 42.68 39.22 -37.18
C GLY A 50 42.57 37.81 -36.61
N ASP A 51 42.89 36.78 -37.41
CA ASP A 51 42.82 35.38 -36.97
C ASP A 51 43.85 35.06 -35.89
N THR A 52 43.38 34.65 -34.72
CA THR A 52 44.14 33.83 -33.77
C THR A 52 43.25 32.72 -33.23
N GLN A 53 43.71 31.47 -33.33
CA GLN A 53 43.09 30.36 -32.63
C GLN A 53 43.14 30.63 -31.12
N GLN A 54 41.98 30.71 -30.48
CA GLN A 54 41.86 30.76 -29.03
C GLN A 54 40.86 29.68 -28.61
N ALA A 55 41.21 28.92 -27.57
CA ALA A 55 40.32 27.89 -27.06
C ALA A 55 39.07 28.56 -26.47
N GLY A 56 37.90 28.24 -27.03
CA GLY A 56 36.62 28.70 -26.53
C GLY A 56 36.28 27.99 -25.23
N GLU A 57 36.62 28.64 -24.12
CA GLU A 57 35.91 28.63 -22.85
C GLU A 57 35.43 27.24 -22.38
N ALA A 58 36.25 26.61 -21.52
CA ALA A 58 35.68 25.75 -20.50
C ALA A 58 34.68 26.58 -19.69
N SER A 59 33.42 26.17 -19.65
CA SER A 59 32.44 26.76 -18.74
C SER A 59 32.94 26.60 -17.31
N THR A 60 33.20 27.72 -16.63
CA THR A 60 33.32 27.73 -15.17
C THR A 60 31.96 27.40 -14.59
N GLY A 61 31.67 26.12 -14.47
CA GLY A 61 30.38 25.64 -13.99
C GLY A 61 30.19 26.06 -12.54
N ASN A 62 29.19 26.90 -12.30
CA ASN A 62 28.51 26.95 -11.00
C ASN A 62 27.67 25.66 -10.87
N GLY A 63 28.35 24.52 -10.85
CA GLY A 63 27.75 23.22 -10.65
C GLY A 63 27.19 23.12 -9.23
N THR A 64 26.05 22.46 -9.09
CA THR A 64 25.47 22.17 -7.78
C THR A 64 26.35 21.15 -7.05
N SER A 65 26.86 21.49 -5.87
CA SER A 65 27.51 20.49 -4.99
C SER A 65 26.48 19.68 -4.20
N ARG A 66 25.19 19.98 -4.36
CA ARG A 66 24.10 19.39 -3.61
C ARG A 66 23.11 18.72 -4.55
N PHE A 67 22.78 17.47 -4.24
CA PHE A 67 21.79 16.64 -4.92
C PHE A 67 21.19 15.65 -3.93
N ALA A 68 20.14 14.94 -4.31
CA ALA A 68 19.51 13.92 -3.52
C ALA A 68 19.29 12.62 -4.31
N MET A 69 19.10 11.52 -3.57
CA MET A 69 18.54 10.27 -4.07
C MET A 69 17.28 9.93 -3.28
N ALA A 70 16.26 9.42 -3.98
CA ALA A 70 15.08 8.84 -3.35
C ALA A 70 15.32 7.34 -3.04
N ILE A 71 14.78 6.87 -1.92
CA ILE A 71 14.86 5.46 -1.48
C ILE A 71 13.45 4.92 -1.36
N LEU A 72 13.10 3.93 -2.19
CA LEU A 72 11.88 3.15 -2.05
C LEU A 72 12.24 1.87 -1.27
N PRO A 73 11.84 1.74 0.00
CA PRO A 73 12.06 0.52 0.77
C PRO A 73 11.12 -0.60 0.27
N ASP A 74 11.13 -1.72 0.95
CA ASP A 74 10.31 -2.90 0.70
C ASP A 74 8.83 -2.53 0.44
N THR A 75 8.30 -2.92 -0.73
CA THR A 75 6.98 -2.46 -1.25
C THR A 75 5.93 -3.58 -1.37
N GLN A 76 6.28 -4.80 -0.99
CA GLN A 76 5.51 -6.02 -1.27
C GLN A 76 4.05 -5.94 -0.81
N PHE A 77 3.78 -5.33 0.34
CA PHE A 77 2.42 -5.14 0.84
C PHE A 77 1.63 -4.06 0.08
N TYR A 78 2.27 -3.03 -0.49
CA TYR A 78 1.56 -2.07 -1.34
C TYR A 78 1.06 -2.74 -2.62
N SER A 79 1.91 -3.55 -3.26
CA SER A 79 1.57 -4.36 -4.43
C SER A 79 0.45 -5.35 -4.11
N ARG A 80 0.54 -6.06 -2.98
CA ARG A 80 -0.43 -7.07 -2.55
C ARG A 80 -1.82 -6.53 -2.22
N TYR A 81 -1.93 -5.47 -1.42
CA TYR A 81 -3.23 -4.94 -0.97
C TYR A 81 -3.79 -3.83 -1.88
N THR A 82 -3.23 -3.71 -3.08
CA THR A 82 -3.81 -2.97 -4.23
C THR A 82 -4.33 -3.94 -5.30
N ALA A 83 -3.74 -5.13 -5.44
CA ALA A 83 -4.04 -6.07 -6.50
C ALA A 83 -5.44 -6.71 -6.36
N GLU A 84 -6.39 -6.26 -7.20
CA GLU A 84 -7.78 -6.72 -7.24
C GLU A 84 -7.91 -8.25 -7.41
N THR A 85 -7.01 -8.87 -8.18
CA THR A 85 -6.99 -10.33 -8.42
C THR A 85 -6.46 -11.17 -7.25
N SER A 86 -5.98 -10.53 -6.18
CA SER A 86 -5.14 -11.15 -5.16
C SER A 86 -5.78 -11.16 -3.78
N ASP A 87 -5.90 -10.00 -3.13
CA ASP A 87 -6.58 -9.84 -1.83
C ASP A 87 -7.66 -8.73 -1.84
N GLY A 88 -7.78 -8.00 -2.96
CA GLY A 88 -8.62 -6.81 -3.11
C GLY A 88 -7.82 -5.52 -2.92
N ASP A 89 -8.27 -4.42 -3.54
CA ASP A 89 -7.74 -3.08 -3.26
C ASP A 89 -8.31 -2.60 -1.91
N VAL A 90 -7.44 -2.55 -0.90
CA VAL A 90 -7.75 -2.11 0.47
C VAL A 90 -7.51 -0.61 0.62
N TYR A 91 -6.56 -0.03 -0.12
CA TYR A 91 -6.14 1.34 0.06
C TYR A 91 -7.11 2.34 -0.57
N THR A 92 -7.61 2.08 -1.78
CA THR A 92 -8.52 3.00 -2.47
C THR A 92 -9.86 3.19 -1.75
N PRO A 93 -10.53 2.14 -1.22
CA PRO A 93 -11.79 2.31 -0.48
C PRO A 93 -11.64 3.04 0.86
N LEU A 94 -10.47 2.97 1.50
CA LEU A 94 -10.20 3.63 2.79
C LEU A 94 -9.65 5.05 2.64
N TYR A 95 -8.77 5.28 1.67
CA TYR A 95 -7.93 6.49 1.58
C TYR A 95 -7.99 7.20 0.22
N ASN A 96 -8.78 6.70 -0.74
CA ASN A 96 -8.89 7.22 -2.11
C ASN A 96 -7.53 7.45 -2.81
N SER A 97 -6.54 6.62 -2.46
CA SER A 97 -5.14 6.74 -2.87
C SER A 97 -4.39 5.44 -2.56
N ARG A 98 -3.29 5.17 -3.27
CA ARG A 98 -2.48 3.95 -3.13
C ARG A 98 -1.03 4.31 -2.79
N PRO A 99 -0.39 3.67 -1.79
CA PRO A 99 0.92 4.11 -1.28
C PRO A 99 2.04 4.07 -2.32
N TYR A 100 2.21 2.98 -3.07
CA TYR A 100 3.30 2.83 -4.05
C TYR A 100 3.21 3.86 -5.19
N GLU A 101 2.03 3.96 -5.83
CA GLU A 101 1.74 5.00 -6.83
C GLU A 101 1.97 6.41 -6.27
N THR A 102 1.64 6.65 -4.99
CA THR A 102 1.83 7.96 -4.35
C THR A 102 3.32 8.28 -4.12
N GLN A 103 4.15 7.30 -3.77
CA GLN A 103 5.59 7.48 -3.63
C GLN A 103 6.25 7.82 -4.97
N THR A 104 5.96 7.05 -6.03
CA THR A 104 6.57 7.26 -7.34
C THR A 104 6.05 8.52 -8.03
N GLN A 105 4.75 8.85 -7.89
CA GLN A 105 4.19 10.12 -8.36
C GLN A 105 4.81 11.32 -7.62
N TRP A 106 5.03 11.24 -6.30
CA TRP A 106 5.70 12.30 -5.56
C TRP A 106 7.14 12.53 -6.05
N ILE A 107 7.90 11.46 -6.32
CA ILE A 107 9.24 11.56 -6.91
C ILE A 107 9.17 12.22 -8.30
N ALA A 108 8.27 11.73 -9.17
CA ALA A 108 8.08 12.24 -10.53
C ALA A 108 7.76 13.76 -10.56
N ASP A 109 6.82 14.21 -9.73
CA ASP A 109 6.41 15.62 -9.69
C ASP A 109 7.46 16.55 -9.04
N ASN A 110 8.22 16.05 -8.06
CA ASN A 110 9.05 16.90 -7.19
C ASN A 110 10.57 16.71 -7.35
N ALA A 111 11.05 15.82 -8.23
CA ALA A 111 12.49 15.58 -8.38
C ALA A 111 13.31 16.85 -8.66
N ALA A 112 12.83 17.72 -9.57
CA ALA A 112 13.47 19.00 -9.87
C ALA A 112 13.36 20.05 -8.75
N GLU A 113 12.42 19.89 -7.81
CA GLU A 113 12.27 20.73 -6.62
C GLU A 113 13.27 20.33 -5.53
N TYR A 114 13.37 19.03 -5.23
CA TYR A 114 14.24 18.50 -4.17
C TYR A 114 15.66 18.12 -4.64
N GLY A 115 15.94 18.21 -5.94
CA GLY A 115 17.24 17.88 -6.53
C GLY A 115 17.49 16.37 -6.60
N ILE A 116 16.44 15.56 -6.81
CA ILE A 116 16.53 14.10 -6.91
C ILE A 116 17.11 13.76 -8.28
N GLU A 117 18.32 13.21 -8.32
CA GLU A 117 19.02 12.81 -9.55
C GLU A 117 18.92 11.28 -9.79
N PHE A 118 18.49 10.51 -8.78
CA PHE A 118 18.34 9.07 -8.87
C PHE A 118 17.36 8.50 -7.83
N THR A 119 16.72 7.36 -8.13
CA THR A 119 15.89 6.59 -7.18
C THR A 119 16.44 5.18 -7.01
N MET A 120 16.53 4.66 -5.78
CA MET A 120 16.90 3.27 -5.50
C MET A 120 15.73 2.54 -4.85
N HIS A 121 15.29 1.43 -5.45
CA HIS A 121 14.35 0.49 -4.83
C HIS A 121 15.13 -0.64 -4.12
N LEU A 122 14.75 -1.00 -2.90
CA LEU A 122 15.51 -1.92 -2.02
C LEU A 122 15.11 -3.40 -2.15
N GLY A 123 14.22 -3.75 -3.08
CA GLY A 123 13.71 -5.10 -3.29
C GLY A 123 12.39 -5.39 -2.59
N ASP A 124 11.91 -6.62 -2.72
CA ASP A 124 10.55 -7.03 -2.36
C ASP A 124 9.50 -6.14 -3.02
N ILE A 125 9.40 -6.34 -4.33
CA ILE A 125 8.53 -5.62 -5.24
C ILE A 125 7.10 -6.18 -5.16
N VAL A 126 6.95 -7.50 -4.95
CA VAL A 126 5.69 -8.21 -4.71
C VAL A 126 5.77 -9.10 -3.47
N ASP A 127 4.63 -9.47 -2.87
CA ASP A 127 4.61 -10.39 -1.71
C ASP A 127 4.61 -11.86 -2.17
N ARG A 128 4.08 -12.12 -3.37
CA ARG A 128 3.93 -13.46 -3.91
C ARG A 128 4.33 -13.48 -5.38
N VAL A 129 5.58 -13.88 -5.67
CA VAL A 129 6.15 -14.08 -7.03
C VAL A 129 5.17 -14.64 -8.07
N HIS A 130 4.27 -15.55 -7.67
CA HIS A 130 3.32 -16.24 -8.55
C HIS A 130 1.97 -15.51 -8.77
N LYS A 131 1.80 -14.27 -8.28
CA LYS A 131 0.57 -13.46 -8.41
C LYS A 131 0.77 -12.33 -9.42
N PRO A 132 0.27 -12.45 -10.67
CA PRO A 132 0.52 -11.45 -11.71
C PRO A 132 -0.01 -10.06 -11.36
N GLY A 133 -1.20 -9.95 -10.73
CA GLY A 133 -1.76 -8.65 -10.32
C GLY A 133 -0.90 -7.84 -9.34
N GLU A 134 -0.01 -8.48 -8.57
CA GLU A 134 0.93 -7.75 -7.69
C GLU A 134 2.05 -7.12 -8.52
N TRP A 135 2.56 -7.85 -9.53
CA TRP A 135 3.53 -7.34 -10.49
C TRP A 135 2.92 -6.27 -11.40
N GLU A 136 1.64 -6.38 -11.76
CA GLU A 136 0.92 -5.37 -12.54
C GLU A 136 0.87 -4.03 -11.78
N VAL A 137 0.53 -4.05 -10.48
CA VAL A 137 0.56 -2.86 -9.61
C VAL A 137 1.97 -2.28 -9.52
N ALA A 138 2.98 -3.11 -9.19
CA ALA A 138 4.35 -2.62 -9.03
C ALA A 138 4.93 -2.08 -10.35
N SER A 139 4.65 -2.76 -11.46
CA SER A 139 5.06 -2.34 -12.80
C SER A 139 4.39 -1.02 -13.20
N HIS A 140 3.13 -0.79 -12.82
CA HIS A 140 2.43 0.48 -13.03
C HIS A 140 3.03 1.60 -12.18
N ALA A 141 3.23 1.36 -10.88
CA ALA A 141 3.81 2.36 -9.98
C ALA A 141 5.21 2.79 -10.43
N MET A 142 6.07 1.86 -10.85
CA MET A 142 7.42 2.18 -11.35
C MET A 142 7.40 2.88 -12.73
N ALA A 143 6.41 2.59 -13.58
CA ALA A 143 6.26 3.27 -14.88
C ALA A 143 6.04 4.79 -14.75
N ILE A 144 5.52 5.27 -13.62
CA ILE A 144 5.39 6.70 -13.33
C ILE A 144 6.77 7.40 -13.31
N LEU A 145 7.83 6.71 -12.86
CA LEU A 145 9.20 7.22 -12.92
C LEU A 145 9.74 7.21 -14.36
N GLU A 146 9.41 6.18 -15.15
CA GLU A 146 9.81 6.02 -16.55
C GLU A 146 9.22 7.13 -17.44
N ASP A 147 7.92 7.40 -17.30
CA ASP A 147 7.20 8.47 -18.01
C ASP A 147 7.72 9.87 -17.63
N ALA A 148 8.01 10.08 -16.35
CA ALA A 148 8.65 11.30 -15.84
C ALA A 148 10.15 11.40 -16.20
N ARG A 149 10.74 10.34 -16.74
CA ARG A 149 12.18 10.17 -17.04
C ARG A 149 13.07 10.36 -15.82
N GLN A 150 12.58 9.98 -14.64
CA GLN A 150 13.34 9.93 -13.40
C GLN A 150 14.17 8.64 -13.36
N PRO A 151 15.51 8.71 -13.42
CA PRO A 151 16.32 7.50 -13.49
C PRO A 151 16.28 6.77 -12.15
N TYR A 152 16.11 5.45 -12.21
CA TYR A 152 16.03 4.59 -11.04
C TYR A 152 16.84 3.30 -11.22
N SER A 153 17.10 2.62 -10.11
CA SER A 153 17.46 1.20 -10.08
C SER A 153 16.45 0.41 -9.26
N ILE A 154 16.30 -0.86 -9.62
CA ILE A 154 15.45 -1.83 -8.96
C ILE A 154 16.14 -3.19 -8.90
N LEU A 155 15.99 -3.88 -7.78
CA LEU A 155 16.58 -5.20 -7.54
C LEU A 155 15.52 -6.15 -7.00
N ALA A 156 15.71 -7.45 -7.17
CA ALA A 156 14.80 -8.47 -6.65
C ALA A 156 15.10 -8.74 -5.17
N GLY A 157 14.07 -8.72 -4.34
CA GLY A 157 14.10 -9.23 -2.97
C GLY A 157 13.86 -10.73 -2.89
N ASN A 158 13.60 -11.24 -1.68
CA ASN A 158 13.37 -12.67 -1.48
C ASN A 158 11.96 -13.12 -1.86
N HIS A 159 10.99 -12.22 -1.95
CA HIS A 159 9.62 -12.50 -2.42
C HIS A 159 9.48 -12.40 -3.96
N ASP A 160 10.47 -11.82 -4.64
CA ASP A 160 10.49 -11.56 -6.08
C ASP A 160 11.05 -12.71 -6.94
N VAL A 161 11.70 -13.69 -6.30
CA VAL A 161 12.47 -14.76 -6.97
C VAL A 161 11.78 -16.12 -6.90
N GLY A 162 11.90 -16.90 -7.98
CA GLY A 162 11.41 -18.27 -8.03
C GLY A 162 12.34 -19.22 -7.26
N ARG A 163 11.83 -19.85 -6.19
CA ARG A 163 12.45 -21.04 -5.58
C ARG A 163 12.11 -22.28 -6.41
N THR A 164 12.98 -22.66 -7.33
CA THR A 164 12.85 -23.95 -8.03
C THR A 164 13.26 -25.12 -7.14
N ALA A 165 12.24 -25.84 -6.63
CA ALA A 165 12.36 -27.08 -5.87
C ALA A 165 13.27 -27.01 -4.62
N GLU A 166 12.66 -26.62 -3.50
CA GLU A 166 13.24 -26.74 -2.17
C GLU A 166 13.66 -28.18 -1.85
N GLU A 167 14.96 -28.50 -2.00
CA GLU A 167 15.69 -29.55 -1.24
C GLU A 167 17.19 -29.65 -1.61
N GLU A 168 17.64 -29.24 -2.80
CA GLU A 168 19.00 -29.56 -3.30
C GLU A 168 19.99 -28.37 -3.47
N GLY A 169 19.66 -27.16 -3.03
CA GLY A 169 20.62 -26.04 -2.95
C GLY A 169 21.01 -25.42 -4.31
N LEU A 170 20.00 -25.14 -5.16
CA LEU A 170 20.15 -24.39 -6.40
C LEU A 170 19.96 -22.88 -6.16
N ALA A 171 20.46 -22.06 -7.09
CA ALA A 171 20.41 -20.59 -6.98
C ALA A 171 19.02 -20.01 -7.33
N SER A 172 18.73 -18.82 -6.82
CA SER A 172 17.51 -18.05 -7.03
C SER A 172 17.18 -17.88 -8.52
N GLU A 173 15.96 -18.23 -8.95
CA GLU A 173 15.54 -18.04 -10.34
C GLU A 173 14.88 -16.66 -10.51
N TYR A 174 15.63 -15.70 -11.05
CA TYR A 174 15.16 -14.34 -11.33
C TYR A 174 14.26 -14.22 -12.59
N SER A 175 13.75 -15.33 -13.14
CA SER A 175 13.02 -15.32 -14.42
C SER A 175 11.69 -14.56 -14.35
N THR A 176 11.00 -14.60 -13.21
CA THR A 176 9.79 -13.79 -12.99
C THR A 176 10.14 -12.31 -12.84
N TYR A 177 11.12 -11.98 -11.99
CA TYR A 177 11.59 -10.60 -11.84
C TYR A 177 12.03 -9.98 -13.18
N THR A 178 12.87 -10.68 -13.94
CA THR A 178 13.40 -10.20 -15.24
C THR A 178 12.38 -10.25 -16.39
N HIS A 179 11.20 -10.86 -16.19
CA HIS A 179 10.07 -10.71 -17.11
C HIS A 179 9.41 -9.34 -16.98
N TRP A 180 9.22 -8.83 -15.76
CA TRP A 180 8.57 -7.55 -15.48
C TRP A 180 9.56 -6.37 -15.49
N PHE A 181 10.77 -6.58 -15.00
CA PHE A 181 11.87 -5.62 -14.96
C PHE A 181 13.06 -6.17 -15.75
N SER A 182 12.89 -6.25 -17.06
CA SER A 182 13.89 -6.82 -17.97
C SER A 182 15.13 -5.91 -18.16
N PRO A 183 16.26 -6.44 -18.65
CA PRO A 183 17.42 -5.63 -19.00
C PRO A 183 17.12 -4.54 -20.04
N GLU A 184 16.16 -4.77 -20.94
CA GLU A 184 15.70 -3.77 -21.92
C GLU A 184 14.93 -2.63 -21.25
N ARG A 185 14.06 -2.94 -20.26
CA ARG A 185 13.38 -1.92 -19.45
C ARG A 185 14.38 -1.10 -18.63
N ALA A 186 15.34 -1.77 -17.98
CA ALA A 186 16.41 -1.11 -17.23
C ALA A 186 17.22 -0.15 -18.11
N ALA A 187 17.50 -0.53 -19.37
CA ALA A 187 18.23 0.27 -20.35
C ALA A 187 17.49 1.52 -20.88
N TYR A 188 16.23 1.76 -20.51
CA TYR A 188 15.58 3.06 -20.72
C TYR A 188 16.09 4.14 -19.76
N ASN A 189 16.66 3.76 -18.60
CA ASN A 189 17.27 4.71 -17.67
C ASN A 189 18.51 5.36 -18.29
N SER A 190 18.54 6.70 -18.33
CA SER A 190 19.65 7.47 -18.91
C SER A 190 21.00 7.29 -18.19
N THR A 191 20.99 6.71 -16.99
CA THR A 191 22.16 6.40 -16.17
C THR A 191 22.61 4.94 -16.28
N PHE A 192 21.88 4.07 -16.98
CA PHE A 192 22.18 2.63 -17.05
C PHE A 192 23.54 2.33 -17.68
N VAL A 193 24.33 1.44 -17.06
CA VAL A 193 25.64 0.98 -17.56
C VAL A 193 25.54 -0.43 -18.13
N GLU A 194 25.31 -1.43 -17.26
CA GLU A 194 25.08 -2.82 -17.64
C GLU A 194 24.32 -3.56 -16.52
N ARG A 195 23.60 -4.63 -16.91
CA ARG A 195 23.22 -5.72 -16.01
C ARG A 195 24.22 -6.86 -16.10
N ASP A 196 24.29 -7.70 -15.08
CA ASP A 196 25.11 -8.90 -15.13
C ASP A 196 24.69 -9.84 -16.29
N PRO A 197 25.63 -10.48 -16.99
CA PRO A 197 25.32 -11.27 -18.19
C PRO A 197 24.86 -12.71 -17.89
N GLN A 198 24.66 -13.10 -16.62
CA GLN A 198 24.30 -14.47 -16.23
C GLN A 198 22.84 -14.59 -15.80
N THR A 199 22.33 -13.63 -15.03
CA THR A 199 20.96 -13.61 -14.51
C THR A 199 20.18 -12.41 -15.02
N GLY A 200 20.85 -11.32 -15.41
CA GLY A 200 20.19 -10.07 -15.79
C GLY A 200 19.46 -9.40 -14.63
N ALA A 201 19.90 -9.68 -13.39
CA ALA A 201 19.22 -9.28 -12.16
C ALA A 201 20.06 -8.40 -11.24
N HIS A 202 21.37 -8.29 -11.45
CA HIS A 202 22.23 -7.32 -10.78
C HIS A 202 22.55 -6.19 -11.77
N GLU A 203 22.54 -4.92 -11.33
CA GLU A 203 22.62 -3.76 -12.26
C GLU A 203 23.46 -2.59 -11.75
N ALA A 204 24.13 -1.91 -12.68
CA ALA A 204 25.00 -0.77 -12.41
C ALA A 204 24.54 0.48 -13.16
N HIS A 205 24.54 1.63 -12.47
CA HIS A 205 24.15 2.93 -12.99
C HIS A 205 25.22 3.98 -12.69
N LEU A 206 25.46 4.89 -13.63
CA LEU A 206 26.42 5.99 -13.53
C LEU A 206 25.65 7.31 -13.61
N VAL A 207 25.40 7.89 -12.43
CA VAL A 207 24.67 9.16 -12.25
C VAL A 207 25.65 10.31 -12.44
N ASP A 208 25.40 11.24 -13.37
CA ASP A 208 26.19 12.47 -13.50
C ASP A 208 25.47 13.62 -12.78
N VAL A 209 26.08 14.10 -11.70
CA VAL A 209 25.65 15.26 -10.94
C VAL A 209 26.60 16.42 -11.25
N ALA A 210 26.11 17.42 -11.96
CA ALA A 210 26.85 18.65 -12.27
C ALA A 210 28.26 18.47 -12.91
N GLY A 211 28.49 17.37 -13.65
CA GLY A 211 29.78 17.02 -14.25
C GLY A 211 30.68 16.16 -13.35
N THR A 212 30.13 15.59 -12.28
CA THR A 212 30.75 14.63 -11.36
C THR A 212 29.95 13.34 -11.37
N GLN A 213 30.61 12.19 -11.52
CA GLN A 213 29.93 10.90 -11.63
C GLN A 213 29.88 10.16 -10.29
N PHE A 214 28.76 9.50 -10.01
CA PHE A 214 28.55 8.55 -8.93
C PHE A 214 28.12 7.20 -9.51
N LEU A 215 28.67 6.11 -8.99
CA LEU A 215 28.31 4.74 -9.37
C LEU A 215 27.29 4.20 -8.35
N VAL A 216 26.16 3.69 -8.81
CA VAL A 216 25.22 2.90 -8.02
C VAL A 216 25.30 1.45 -8.49
N LEU A 217 25.59 0.52 -7.57
CA LEU A 217 25.76 -0.90 -7.85
C LEU A 217 24.75 -1.72 -7.05
N ASN A 218 23.86 -2.45 -7.74
CA ASN A 218 22.69 -3.11 -7.16
C ASN A 218 22.83 -4.64 -7.15
N PHE A 219 22.64 -5.27 -5.98
CA PHE A 219 22.70 -6.71 -5.79
C PHE A 219 21.37 -7.28 -5.28
N SER A 220 20.57 -7.81 -6.22
CA SER A 220 19.43 -8.68 -5.94
C SER A 220 19.76 -9.88 -5.02
N TRP A 221 18.72 -10.41 -4.39
CA TRP A 221 18.73 -11.45 -3.35
C TRP A 221 19.71 -12.61 -3.58
N GLU A 222 20.55 -12.91 -2.58
CA GLU A 222 21.52 -14.02 -2.59
C GLU A 222 22.57 -14.01 -3.73
N ALA A 223 22.84 -12.85 -4.35
CA ALA A 223 23.88 -12.64 -5.38
C ALA A 223 25.12 -13.54 -5.23
N ASP A 224 25.37 -14.39 -6.22
CA ASP A 224 26.37 -15.46 -6.14
C ASP A 224 27.82 -14.93 -6.24
N ASP A 225 28.81 -15.84 -6.20
CA ASP A 225 30.22 -15.44 -6.36
C ASP A 225 30.54 -14.92 -7.77
N THR A 226 29.72 -15.26 -8.78
CA THR A 226 29.84 -14.79 -10.16
C THR A 226 29.30 -13.37 -10.31
N ALA A 227 28.14 -13.08 -9.71
CA ALA A 227 27.59 -11.73 -9.57
C ALA A 227 28.55 -10.80 -8.82
N ILE A 228 29.15 -11.25 -7.70
CA ILE A 228 30.15 -10.47 -6.96
C ILE A 228 31.41 -10.22 -7.83
N ALA A 229 31.84 -11.18 -8.65
CA ALA A 229 32.95 -10.99 -9.57
C ALA A 229 32.62 -10.04 -10.74
N TRP A 230 31.36 -10.04 -11.23
CA TRP A 230 30.85 -9.03 -12.15
C TRP A 230 30.85 -7.63 -11.52
N GLY A 231 30.39 -7.50 -10.28
CA GLY A 231 30.45 -6.23 -9.55
C GLY A 231 31.89 -5.71 -9.42
N GLN A 232 32.86 -6.58 -9.09
CA GLN A 232 34.27 -6.20 -9.06
C GLN A 232 34.78 -5.72 -10.43
N LYS A 233 34.37 -6.32 -11.55
CA LYS A 233 34.67 -5.81 -12.90
C LYS A 233 34.18 -4.37 -13.06
N VAL A 234 32.93 -4.08 -12.67
CA VAL A 234 32.35 -2.73 -12.82
C VAL A 234 33.12 -1.70 -11.96
N LEU A 235 33.55 -2.06 -10.75
CA LEU A 235 34.43 -1.21 -9.92
C LEU A 235 35.80 -0.99 -10.59
N ASP A 236 36.44 -2.07 -11.07
CA ASP A 236 37.75 -2.03 -11.74
C ASP A 236 37.72 -1.20 -13.04
N GLU A 237 36.57 -1.15 -13.73
CA GLU A 237 36.32 -0.35 -14.93
C GLU A 237 35.94 1.12 -14.62
N HIS A 238 35.57 1.43 -13.37
CA HIS A 238 35.22 2.77 -12.88
C HIS A 238 36.06 3.19 -11.64
N PRO A 239 37.41 3.16 -11.74
CA PRO A 239 38.28 3.36 -10.59
C PRO A 239 38.22 4.80 -10.07
N GLY A 240 37.97 4.95 -8.77
CA GLY A 240 37.92 6.25 -8.09
C GLY A 240 36.60 7.01 -8.23
N VAL A 241 35.59 6.43 -8.90
CA VAL A 241 34.22 6.95 -8.92
C VAL A 241 33.54 6.60 -7.59
N PRO A 242 33.02 7.57 -6.81
CA PRO A 242 32.31 7.28 -5.56
C PRO A 242 31.18 6.29 -5.80
N THR A 243 31.17 5.22 -5.02
CA THR A 243 30.24 4.10 -5.21
C THR A 243 29.29 3.94 -4.04
N ILE A 244 28.00 3.93 -4.34
CA ILE A 244 26.91 3.56 -3.45
C ILE A 244 26.50 2.12 -3.82
N LEU A 245 26.37 1.24 -2.83
CA LEU A 245 25.94 -0.15 -3.07
C LEU A 245 24.56 -0.39 -2.49
N ASN A 246 23.63 -0.86 -3.31
CA ASN A 246 22.30 -1.30 -2.92
C ASN A 246 22.26 -2.83 -2.92
N SER A 247 21.62 -3.45 -1.93
CA SER A 247 21.37 -4.89 -1.91
C SER A 247 20.19 -5.20 -1.01
N HIS A 248 19.32 -6.16 -1.36
CA HIS A 248 18.12 -6.44 -0.55
C HIS A 248 18.45 -6.74 0.92
N GLN A 249 19.52 -7.50 1.18
CA GLN A 249 19.99 -7.82 2.52
C GLN A 249 21.47 -7.45 2.70
N LEU A 250 21.83 -6.83 3.83
CA LEU A 250 23.22 -6.54 4.18
C LEU A 250 23.43 -6.56 5.70
N ILE A 251 22.91 -5.57 6.43
CA ILE A 251 22.84 -5.58 7.91
C ILE A 251 21.42 -5.89 8.37
N ASN A 252 21.22 -6.24 9.65
CA ASN A 252 19.90 -6.47 10.28
C ASN A 252 19.80 -5.63 11.58
N VAL A 253 18.59 -5.45 12.10
CA VAL A 253 18.29 -4.83 13.40
C VAL A 253 18.36 -5.88 14.51
N GLY A 254 18.88 -5.49 15.68
CA GLY A 254 18.90 -6.30 16.89
C GLY A 254 17.54 -6.41 17.56
N SER A 255 17.41 -7.32 18.54
CA SER A 255 16.19 -7.51 19.33
C SER A 255 15.84 -6.34 20.27
N ASP A 256 16.63 -5.26 20.23
CA ASP A 256 16.39 -3.97 20.89
C ASP A 256 15.73 -2.94 19.95
N GLY A 257 15.46 -3.33 18.69
CA GLY A 257 14.90 -2.47 17.64
C GLY A 257 15.85 -1.39 17.13
N ASN A 258 17.14 -1.40 17.52
CA ASN A 258 18.05 -0.27 17.28
C ASN A 258 19.47 -0.68 16.87
N THR A 259 20.07 -1.68 17.51
CA THR A 259 21.48 -2.07 17.28
C THR A 259 21.66 -2.74 15.92
N ALA A 260 22.61 -2.29 15.11
CA ALA A 260 22.98 -2.97 13.88
C ALA A 260 23.72 -4.29 14.16
N ILE A 261 23.28 -5.38 13.53
CA ILE A 261 23.89 -6.72 13.63
C ILE A 261 24.22 -7.28 12.23
N PRO A 262 25.25 -8.15 12.10
CA PRO A 262 25.67 -8.69 10.81
C PRO A 262 24.75 -9.80 10.31
N THR A 263 24.64 -9.95 8.99
CA THR A 263 23.96 -11.09 8.35
C THR A 263 24.96 -11.98 7.61
N ALA A 264 24.62 -13.26 7.41
CA ALA A 264 25.54 -14.22 6.77
C ALA A 264 25.88 -13.83 5.31
N PHE A 265 24.89 -13.34 4.55
CA PHE A 265 25.11 -12.78 3.22
C PHE A 265 25.83 -11.42 3.25
N GLY A 266 25.52 -10.58 4.24
CA GLY A 266 26.20 -9.30 4.42
C GLY A 266 27.69 -9.44 4.69
N GLU A 267 28.10 -10.40 5.53
CA GLU A 267 29.53 -10.69 5.75
C GLU A 267 30.20 -11.30 4.50
N LYS A 268 29.48 -12.10 3.70
CA LYS A 268 29.97 -12.56 2.39
C LYS A 268 30.26 -11.36 1.47
N LEU A 269 29.35 -10.39 1.36
CA LEU A 269 29.52 -9.22 0.50
C LEU A 269 30.56 -8.23 1.05
N TRP A 270 30.62 -8.09 2.37
CA TRP A 270 31.66 -7.32 3.09
C TRP A 270 33.06 -7.87 2.81
N GLU A 271 33.30 -9.15 3.08
CA GLU A 271 34.61 -9.80 2.90
C GLU A 271 35.00 -10.01 1.44
N LYS A 272 34.05 -10.20 0.53
CA LYS A 272 34.38 -10.42 -0.89
C LYS A 272 34.57 -9.11 -1.65
N LEU A 273 33.70 -8.12 -1.44
CA LEU A 273 33.63 -6.89 -2.23
C LEU A 273 33.85 -5.61 -1.42
N ILE A 274 32.94 -5.28 -0.49
CA ILE A 274 32.82 -3.91 0.07
C ILE A 274 34.11 -3.47 0.74
N ARG A 275 34.66 -4.28 1.66
CA ARG A 275 35.77 -3.84 2.51
C ARG A 275 37.11 -3.70 1.78
N LYS A 276 37.22 -4.20 0.54
CA LYS A 276 38.43 -4.12 -0.29
C LYS A 276 38.42 -2.94 -1.25
N ASN A 277 37.24 -2.44 -1.60
CA ASN A 277 37.05 -1.46 -2.65
C ASN A 277 36.84 -0.08 -2.03
N ASP A 278 37.91 0.70 -1.95
CA ASP A 278 37.90 1.98 -1.24
C ASP A 278 36.98 3.04 -1.88
N GLN A 279 36.47 2.78 -3.09
CA GLN A 279 35.46 3.62 -3.72
C GLN A 279 34.05 3.44 -3.13
N ILE A 280 33.75 2.33 -2.46
CA ILE A 280 32.47 2.12 -1.77
C ILE A 280 32.50 2.86 -0.42
N PHE A 281 31.47 3.67 -0.15
CA PHE A 281 31.41 4.51 1.05
C PHE A 281 30.04 4.52 1.75
N LEU A 282 28.96 4.18 1.03
CA LEU A 282 27.60 4.15 1.53
C LEU A 282 26.89 2.92 0.96
N THR A 283 26.10 2.22 1.78
CA THR A 283 25.33 1.05 1.34
C THR A 283 23.92 1.02 1.92
N PHE A 284 22.93 0.58 1.15
CA PHE A 284 21.52 0.44 1.57
C PHE A 284 21.04 -1.01 1.52
N ASN A 285 20.13 -1.39 2.44
CA ASN A 285 19.34 -2.64 2.37
C ASN A 285 17.95 -2.54 2.99
N GLY A 286 17.04 -3.41 2.53
CA GLY A 286 15.71 -3.68 3.09
C GLY A 286 15.68 -5.00 3.86
N HIS A 287 14.69 -5.85 3.60
CA HIS A 287 14.53 -7.26 4.05
C HIS A 287 14.35 -7.49 5.58
N HIS A 288 14.70 -6.51 6.40
CA HIS A 288 14.88 -6.70 7.83
C HIS A 288 14.20 -5.57 8.58
N HIS A 289 13.00 -5.84 9.10
CA HIS A 289 12.05 -4.85 9.61
C HIS A 289 12.70 -3.81 10.55
N GLY A 290 12.49 -2.53 10.26
CA GLY A 290 12.89 -1.40 11.08
C GLY A 290 13.87 -0.45 10.39
N ALA A 291 14.72 0.20 11.19
CA ALA A 291 15.77 1.09 10.69
C ALA A 291 16.99 1.03 11.60
N THR A 292 18.18 0.83 11.01
CA THR A 292 19.46 0.90 11.73
C THR A 292 20.59 1.31 10.80
N LYS A 293 21.72 1.74 11.39
CA LYS A 293 22.90 2.20 10.66
C LYS A 293 24.19 1.72 11.33
N TRP A 294 25.21 1.40 10.53
CA TRP A 294 26.50 0.90 11.00
C TRP A 294 27.66 1.55 10.25
N GLU A 295 28.54 2.24 10.96
CA GLU A 295 29.85 2.64 10.42
C GLU A 295 30.85 1.47 10.57
N ARG A 296 31.47 1.04 9.48
CA ARG A 296 32.51 -0.01 9.47
C ARG A 296 33.75 0.46 8.71
N THR A 297 34.94 0.17 9.24
CA THR A 297 36.21 0.55 8.60
C THR A 297 36.66 -0.49 7.57
N ASN A 298 37.04 -0.04 6.37
CA ASN A 298 37.51 -0.90 5.26
C ASN A 298 39.04 -1.17 5.31
N ASP A 299 39.58 -1.96 4.37
CA ASP A 299 41.01 -2.31 4.28
C ASP A 299 41.94 -1.09 4.04
N ALA A 300 41.41 0.05 3.58
CA ALA A 300 42.17 1.29 3.42
C ALA A 300 42.22 2.14 4.71
N GLY A 301 41.42 1.79 5.73
CA GLY A 301 41.28 2.56 6.97
C GLY A 301 40.19 3.63 6.94
N HIS A 302 39.32 3.63 5.93
CA HIS A 302 38.25 4.61 5.76
C HIS A 302 36.87 4.05 6.17
N PRO A 303 35.91 4.90 6.59
CA PRO A 303 34.57 4.46 6.94
C PRO A 303 33.74 4.11 5.70
N VAL A 304 32.88 3.10 5.89
CA VAL A 304 31.76 2.74 5.03
C VAL A 304 30.51 2.75 5.90
N TYR A 305 29.50 3.52 5.48
CA TYR A 305 28.23 3.66 6.18
C TYR A 305 27.22 2.67 5.61
N GLN A 306 26.73 1.75 6.43
CA GLN A 306 25.68 0.81 6.06
C GLN A 306 24.36 1.30 6.67
N VAL A 307 23.29 1.35 5.88
CA VAL A 307 21.97 1.83 6.29
C VAL A 307 20.93 0.78 5.92
N LEU A 308 20.13 0.38 6.91
CA LEU A 308 18.96 -0.47 6.72
C LEU A 308 17.70 0.40 6.81
N MET A 309 16.76 0.19 5.90
CA MET A 309 15.45 0.84 5.87
C MET A 309 14.41 -0.15 5.32
N ASP A 310 13.67 -0.79 6.21
CA ASP A 310 12.51 -1.61 5.87
C ASP A 310 11.35 -1.19 6.77
N TYR A 311 10.26 -0.70 6.18
CA TYR A 311 9.09 -0.26 6.94
C TYR A 311 7.89 -1.19 6.80
N GLN A 312 7.96 -2.32 6.09
CA GLN A 312 6.80 -3.13 5.67
C GLN A 312 5.85 -3.52 6.80
N MET A 313 6.35 -3.73 8.02
CA MET A 313 5.54 -4.12 9.19
C MET A 313 4.93 -2.95 9.98
N ALA A 314 5.26 -1.70 9.66
CA ALA A 314 4.62 -0.54 10.26
C ALA A 314 3.17 -0.36 9.73
N TYR A 315 2.43 0.58 10.33
CA TYR A 315 0.99 0.76 10.06
C TYR A 315 0.65 0.84 8.57
N MET A 316 -0.47 0.23 8.16
CA MET A 316 -0.90 0.12 6.76
C MET A 316 0.17 -0.43 5.79
N GLY A 317 1.08 -1.30 6.28
CA GLY A 317 2.07 -1.99 5.45
C GLY A 317 3.32 -1.17 5.18
N GLY A 318 3.71 -0.30 6.13
CA GLY A 318 4.80 0.67 5.96
C GLY A 318 4.35 2.09 5.66
N ASN A 319 3.04 2.36 5.70
CA ASN A 319 2.39 3.66 5.63
C ASN A 319 2.88 4.59 4.48
N GLY A 320 3.40 4.03 3.39
CA GLY A 320 3.99 4.80 2.28
C GLY A 320 5.33 5.47 2.61
N TYR A 321 6.01 5.09 3.69
CA TYR A 321 7.32 5.66 4.07
C TYR A 321 8.38 5.39 2.99
N MET A 322 9.14 6.44 2.66
CA MET A 322 10.27 6.43 1.74
C MET A 322 11.39 7.33 2.29
N GLY A 323 12.61 7.15 1.77
CA GLY A 323 13.76 7.97 2.12
C GLY A 323 14.04 9.08 1.12
N LEU A 324 14.46 10.25 1.59
CA LEU A 324 15.25 11.22 0.83
C LEU A 324 16.66 11.27 1.42
N VAL A 325 17.68 11.10 0.59
CA VAL A 325 19.11 11.12 0.98
C VAL A 325 19.80 12.24 0.22
N GLU A 326 20.01 13.37 0.89
CA GLU A 326 20.72 14.54 0.34
C GLU A 326 22.22 14.44 0.58
N PHE A 327 23.00 14.64 -0.48
CA PHE A 327 24.46 14.71 -0.46
C PHE A 327 24.86 16.18 -0.64
N ASP A 328 25.49 16.76 0.37
CA ASP A 328 26.10 18.09 0.30
C ASP A 328 27.62 17.95 0.22
N LEU A 329 28.13 17.99 -1.02
CA LEU A 329 29.53 17.78 -1.32
C LEU A 329 30.40 18.97 -0.88
N ASP A 330 29.83 20.18 -0.77
CA ASP A 330 30.55 21.36 -0.28
C ASP A 330 30.72 21.35 1.24
N ALA A 331 29.61 21.20 1.97
CA ALA A 331 29.59 21.18 3.43
C ALA A 331 30.15 19.87 4.01
N GLY A 332 30.26 18.82 3.19
CA GLY A 332 30.73 17.51 3.59
C GLY A 332 29.70 16.78 4.44
N LYS A 333 28.48 16.60 3.91
CA LYS A 333 27.37 15.95 4.63
C LYS A 333 26.58 14.98 3.76
N ILE A 334 26.02 13.95 4.40
CA ILE A 334 24.98 13.08 3.85
C ILE A 334 23.82 13.13 4.85
N THR A 335 22.66 13.63 4.44
CA THR A 335 21.47 13.73 5.30
C THR A 335 20.37 12.83 4.78
N GLN A 336 19.98 11.85 5.59
CA GLN A 336 18.88 10.94 5.32
C GLN A 336 17.64 11.42 6.10
N THR A 337 16.46 11.30 5.49
CA THR A 337 15.16 11.59 6.12
C THR A 337 14.11 10.62 5.62
N SER A 338 13.45 9.90 6.54
CA SER A 338 12.30 9.04 6.21
C SER A 338 10.98 9.78 6.45
N PHE A 339 10.11 9.74 5.45
CA PHE A 339 8.85 10.47 5.41
C PHE A 339 7.83 9.73 4.55
N SER A 340 6.53 10.02 4.69
CA SER A 340 5.49 9.45 3.84
C SER A 340 4.76 10.53 3.04
N PRO A 341 4.90 10.58 1.71
CA PRO A 341 4.07 11.44 0.88
C PRO A 341 2.62 10.93 0.74
N TRP A 342 2.33 9.70 1.21
CA TRP A 342 0.99 9.13 1.21
C TRP A 342 0.18 9.56 2.45
N VAL A 343 0.79 9.55 3.64
CA VAL A 343 0.19 10.12 4.86
C VAL A 343 -0.22 11.59 4.64
N MET A 344 0.63 12.37 3.97
CA MET A 344 0.36 13.76 3.56
C MET A 344 -0.87 13.95 2.63
N GLN A 345 -1.47 12.87 2.12
CA GLN A 345 -2.56 12.89 1.13
C GLN A 345 -3.83 12.13 1.57
N LYS A 346 -3.79 11.41 2.69
CA LYS A 346 -4.97 10.74 3.27
C LYS A 346 -6.05 11.79 3.64
N PRO A 347 -7.35 11.47 3.51
CA PRO A 347 -8.42 12.31 4.04
C PRO A 347 -8.28 12.55 5.55
N GLN A 348 -8.44 13.80 6.01
CA GLN A 348 -8.19 14.19 7.41
C GLN A 348 -9.04 13.41 8.42
N ASP A 349 -10.23 12.97 8.02
CA ASP A 349 -11.19 12.16 8.77
C ASP A 349 -10.86 10.65 8.79
N THR A 350 -9.81 10.23 8.10
CA THR A 350 -9.29 8.83 8.08
C THR A 350 -7.96 8.66 8.81
N LEU A 351 -7.38 9.74 9.33
CA LEU A 351 -6.08 9.75 10.00
C LEU A 351 -6.16 9.13 11.40
N SER A 352 -5.15 8.33 11.74
CA SER A 352 -4.94 7.69 13.03
C SER A 352 -3.66 8.18 13.72
N GLY A 353 -3.45 7.80 14.98
CA GLY A 353 -2.24 8.16 15.71
C GLY A 353 -0.93 7.63 15.10
N GLU A 354 -1.02 6.64 14.21
CA GLU A 354 0.11 6.04 13.47
C GLU A 354 0.45 6.77 12.15
N ASP A 355 -0.40 7.72 11.74
CA ASP A 355 -0.26 8.48 10.50
C ASP A 355 0.67 9.69 10.70
N ILE A 356 1.94 9.36 10.97
CA ILE A 356 3.04 10.30 11.16
C ILE A 356 3.67 10.63 9.80
N ALA A 357 3.74 11.91 9.42
CA ALA A 357 4.29 12.28 8.10
C ALA A 357 5.82 12.14 8.01
N LYS A 358 6.54 12.23 9.14
CA LYS A 358 8.00 12.18 9.22
C LYS A 358 8.50 11.34 10.40
N LEU A 359 9.34 10.33 10.10
CA LEU A 359 9.97 9.51 11.13
C LEU A 359 11.22 10.20 11.71
N THR A 360 11.25 10.40 13.02
CA THR A 360 12.27 11.21 13.72
C THR A 360 13.25 10.41 14.59
N GLY A 361 13.16 9.08 14.62
CA GLY A 361 14.11 8.22 15.33
C GLY A 361 15.53 8.35 14.78
N GLU A 362 16.55 8.10 15.61
CA GLU A 362 17.96 8.37 15.25
C GLU A 362 18.49 7.53 14.07
N ASN A 363 17.81 6.44 13.72
CA ASN A 363 18.11 5.60 12.56
C ASN A 363 17.17 5.88 11.36
N GLN A 364 16.17 6.74 11.52
CA GLN A 364 15.11 7.06 10.54
C GLN A 364 15.25 8.47 9.95
N THR A 365 15.88 9.40 10.65
CA THR A 365 16.33 10.70 10.11
C THR A 365 17.65 11.08 10.77
N PHE A 366 18.73 11.23 10.00
CA PHE A 366 20.06 11.53 10.52
C PHE A 366 20.97 12.25 9.50
N THR A 367 22.09 12.80 9.99
CA THR A 367 23.16 13.38 9.16
C THR A 367 24.50 12.74 9.51
N ILE A 368 25.25 12.34 8.49
CA ILE A 368 26.65 11.91 8.55
C ILE A 368 27.52 13.08 8.09
N ASP A 369 28.55 13.45 8.86
CA ASP A 369 29.62 14.35 8.39
C ASP A 369 30.63 13.54 7.56
N PHE A 370 30.83 13.89 6.29
CA PHE A 370 31.58 13.09 5.31
C PHE A 370 32.50 13.96 4.43
N ASN A 371 33.82 13.79 4.54
CA ASN A 371 34.78 14.59 3.79
C ASN A 371 35.02 14.05 2.36
N PHE A 372 34.10 14.36 1.44
CA PHE A 372 34.19 13.95 0.04
C PHE A 372 35.51 14.35 -0.65
N ARG A 373 36.10 15.52 -0.31
CA ARG A 373 37.34 16.01 -0.93
C ARG A 373 38.59 15.22 -0.50
N GLU A 374 38.57 14.62 0.69
CA GLU A 374 39.63 13.75 1.20
C GLU A 374 39.42 12.30 0.75
N ARG A 375 38.16 11.83 0.79
CA ARG A 375 37.76 10.49 0.33
C ARG A 375 38.00 10.30 -1.18
N PHE A 376 37.67 11.31 -1.98
CA PHE A 376 37.62 11.26 -3.43
C PHE A 376 38.34 12.50 -4.03
N PRO A 377 39.69 12.50 -4.09
CA PRO A 377 40.45 13.69 -4.50
C PRO A 377 40.28 14.07 -5.98
N GLU A 378 39.75 13.18 -6.82
CA GLU A 378 39.44 13.45 -8.24
C GLU A 378 38.01 14.01 -8.43
N LEU A 379 37.23 14.16 -7.35
CA LEU A 379 35.83 14.61 -7.40
C LEU A 379 35.74 16.11 -7.72
N LYS A 380 34.96 16.50 -8.74
CA LYS A 380 34.82 17.90 -9.15
C LYS A 380 33.75 18.61 -8.31
N ILE A 381 34.08 18.84 -7.05
CA ILE A 381 33.28 19.68 -6.15
C ILE A 381 33.61 21.15 -6.43
N GLY A 382 32.64 22.05 -6.22
CA GLY A 382 32.83 23.49 -6.26
C GLY A 382 33.90 23.99 -5.27
N THR A 383 34.34 25.24 -5.47
CA THR A 383 35.23 25.96 -4.53
C THR A 383 34.53 27.09 -3.77
N GLU A 384 33.29 27.41 -4.15
CA GLU A 384 32.43 28.41 -3.53
C GLU A 384 31.21 27.69 -2.96
N PRO A 385 30.67 28.08 -1.78
CA PRO A 385 29.53 27.39 -1.17
C PRO A 385 28.30 27.39 -2.08
N THR A 386 27.74 26.21 -2.31
CA THR A 386 26.54 26.02 -3.15
C THR A 386 25.36 26.84 -2.65
N VAL A 387 24.82 27.66 -3.56
CA VAL A 387 23.68 28.56 -3.34
C VAL A 387 22.32 27.91 -3.63
N THR A 388 22.31 26.64 -4.06
CA THR A 388 21.10 25.84 -4.24
C THR A 388 20.46 25.57 -2.87
N PRO A 389 19.17 25.90 -2.64
CA PRO A 389 18.48 25.54 -1.40
C PRO A 389 18.54 24.03 -1.14
N SER A 390 18.53 23.61 0.13
CA SER A 390 18.52 22.18 0.45
C SER A 390 17.14 21.58 0.15
N GLY A 391 17.14 20.45 -0.56
CA GLY A 391 15.98 19.60 -0.74
C GLY A 391 15.51 19.07 0.62
N THR A 392 16.42 18.73 1.53
CA THR A 392 16.05 18.37 2.90
C THR A 392 15.42 19.53 3.68
N GLU A 393 15.91 20.77 3.57
CA GLU A 393 15.27 21.95 4.21
C GLU A 393 13.86 22.21 3.64
N LYS A 394 13.69 22.13 2.31
CA LYS A 394 12.37 22.19 1.67
C LYS A 394 11.44 21.07 2.15
N LEU A 395 11.93 19.83 2.18
CA LEU A 395 11.16 18.65 2.59
C LEU A 395 10.67 18.83 4.03
N ASN A 396 11.55 19.26 4.94
CA ASN A 396 11.16 19.60 6.32
C ASN A 396 10.14 20.74 6.38
N THR A 397 10.22 21.73 5.48
CA THR A 397 9.24 22.83 5.41
C THR A 397 7.88 22.36 4.91
N TRP A 398 7.83 21.42 3.96
CA TRP A 398 6.59 20.81 3.47
C TRP A 398 5.97 19.83 4.47
N LEU A 399 6.77 18.97 5.10
CA LEU A 399 6.29 18.06 6.15
C LEU A 399 5.76 18.83 7.37
N ALA A 400 6.33 20.01 7.67
CA ALA A 400 5.81 20.93 8.69
C ALA A 400 4.50 21.65 8.31
N THR A 401 3.89 21.38 7.15
CA THR A 401 2.49 21.77 6.84
C THR A 401 1.48 20.67 7.17
N TYR A 402 1.93 19.50 7.64
CA TYR A 402 1.05 18.46 8.15
C TYR A 402 0.59 18.81 9.57
N GLU A 403 -0.72 18.81 9.79
CA GLU A 403 -1.29 18.82 11.13
C GLU A 403 -1.50 17.35 11.53
N GLU A 404 -0.53 16.80 12.29
CA GLU A 404 -0.64 15.47 12.88
C GLU A 404 -1.97 15.37 13.66
N PRO A 405 -2.75 14.29 13.48
CA PRO A 405 -4.06 14.17 14.13
C PRO A 405 -3.88 14.22 15.65
N GLU A 406 -4.79 14.90 16.36
CA GLU A 406 -4.82 14.82 17.82
C GLU A 406 -5.01 13.36 18.22
N GLN A 407 -3.95 12.71 18.71
CA GLN A 407 -4.07 11.39 19.31
C GLN A 407 -5.06 11.49 20.46
N THR A 408 -6.22 10.85 20.31
CA THR A 408 -7.29 10.85 21.31
C THR A 408 -6.77 10.19 22.58
N SER A 409 -6.27 11.00 23.51
CA SER A 409 -5.64 10.53 24.73
C SER A 409 -6.66 9.73 25.55
N LEU A 410 -6.49 8.41 25.56
CA LEU A 410 -7.35 7.52 26.34
C LEU A 410 -7.30 7.96 27.81
N VAL A 411 -8.47 8.06 28.43
CA VAL A 411 -8.58 8.41 29.84
C VAL A 411 -8.41 7.13 30.66
N ALA A 412 -7.58 7.15 31.71
CA ALA A 412 -7.46 6.01 32.62
C ALA A 412 -8.76 5.82 33.44
N PRO A 413 -9.21 4.58 33.69
CA PRO A 413 -10.42 4.32 34.46
C PRO A 413 -10.28 4.76 35.92
N GLN A 414 -11.38 5.28 36.47
CA GLN A 414 -11.47 5.71 37.86
C GLN A 414 -11.64 4.54 38.84
N ASN A 415 -12.18 3.41 38.37
CA ASN A 415 -12.48 2.19 39.14
C ASN A 415 -12.89 1.04 38.19
N ALA A 416 -13.11 -0.16 38.73
CA ALA A 416 -13.41 -1.36 37.94
C ALA A 416 -14.70 -1.30 37.09
N GLU A 417 -15.66 -0.42 37.43
CA GLU A 417 -16.93 -0.25 36.69
C GLU A 417 -16.87 0.86 35.63
N ASP A 418 -15.75 1.60 35.53
CA ASP A 418 -15.59 2.75 34.63
C ASP A 418 -15.25 2.34 33.19
N PHE A 419 -16.21 1.69 32.53
CA PHE A 419 -16.20 1.33 31.11
C PHE A 419 -17.64 1.38 30.55
N PRO A 420 -17.86 1.43 29.23
CA PRO A 420 -19.22 1.47 28.67
C PRO A 420 -19.95 0.12 28.87
N HIS A 421 -21.06 0.14 29.61
CA HIS A 421 -21.89 -1.03 29.88
C HIS A 421 -22.88 -1.26 28.73
N VAL A 422 -22.63 -2.28 27.90
CA VAL A 422 -23.46 -2.60 26.72
C VAL A 422 -24.46 -3.72 27.05
N ALA A 423 -25.75 -3.46 26.79
CA ALA A 423 -26.85 -4.36 27.18
C ALA A 423 -26.89 -5.71 26.44
N THR A 424 -26.19 -5.83 25.30
CA THR A 424 -26.04 -7.06 24.50
C THR A 424 -24.75 -7.83 24.81
N THR A 425 -24.02 -7.45 25.88
CA THR A 425 -22.81 -8.18 26.31
C THR A 425 -23.18 -9.62 26.68
N SER A 426 -22.71 -10.59 25.90
CA SER A 426 -22.94 -12.02 26.09
C SER A 426 -22.11 -12.58 27.24
N ALA A 427 -20.83 -12.19 27.30
CA ALA A 427 -19.92 -12.51 28.40
C ALA A 427 -18.85 -11.42 28.56
N HIS A 428 -18.39 -11.19 29.79
CA HIS A 428 -17.26 -10.31 30.09
C HIS A 428 -16.39 -10.96 31.15
N TRP A 429 -15.28 -11.53 30.73
CA TRP A 429 -14.40 -12.36 31.55
C TRP A 429 -13.29 -11.53 32.18
N ARG A 430 -13.19 -11.56 33.52
CA ARG A 430 -12.08 -10.98 34.31
C ARG A 430 -11.53 -11.99 35.32
N PRO A 431 -10.20 -12.01 35.59
CA PRO A 431 -9.60 -13.03 36.44
C PRO A 431 -9.67 -12.71 37.94
N GLU A 432 -10.01 -13.72 38.73
CA GLU A 432 -10.31 -13.61 40.17
C GLU A 432 -9.96 -14.90 40.94
N MET A 433 -9.79 -14.79 42.26
CA MET A 433 -9.66 -15.93 43.18
C MET A 433 -11.01 -16.26 43.87
N VAL A 434 -11.83 -17.10 43.26
CA VAL A 434 -13.13 -17.52 43.82
C VAL A 434 -12.98 -18.83 44.61
N ASP A 435 -13.44 -18.84 45.87
CA ASP A 435 -13.29 -19.96 46.83
C ASP A 435 -11.86 -20.53 46.95
N GLY A 436 -10.85 -19.68 46.71
CA GLY A 436 -9.43 -20.07 46.75
C GLY A 436 -8.93 -20.78 45.49
N LYS A 437 -9.65 -20.69 44.37
CA LYS A 437 -9.23 -21.12 43.03
C LYS A 437 -9.14 -19.92 42.09
N LEU A 438 -8.19 -19.96 41.17
CA LEU A 438 -8.16 -19.04 40.05
C LEU A 438 -9.28 -19.38 39.06
N GLN A 439 -9.97 -18.37 38.53
CA GLN A 439 -10.93 -18.50 37.43
C GLN A 439 -11.00 -17.19 36.63
N PHE A 440 -11.63 -17.22 35.46
CA PHE A 440 -12.17 -16.01 34.83
C PHE A 440 -13.67 -15.93 35.11
N THR A 441 -14.06 -14.98 35.95
CA THR A 441 -15.46 -14.68 36.33
C THR A 441 -16.17 -13.92 35.21
N ASP A 442 -17.41 -14.28 34.88
CA ASP A 442 -18.24 -13.57 33.89
C ASP A 442 -19.04 -12.43 34.55
N ILE A 443 -18.48 -11.22 34.52
CA ILE A 443 -19.09 -10.04 35.16
C ILE A 443 -20.33 -9.51 34.43
N SER A 444 -20.67 -10.03 33.25
CA SER A 444 -21.96 -9.72 32.59
C SER A 444 -23.16 -10.27 33.37
N GLY A 445 -22.95 -11.27 34.25
CA GLY A 445 -24.00 -11.93 35.01
C GLY A 445 -24.80 -12.98 34.22
N ASN A 446 -24.45 -13.25 32.96
CA ASN A 446 -25.14 -14.23 32.12
C ASN A 446 -24.77 -15.70 32.47
N GLY A 447 -23.68 -15.91 33.20
CA GLY A 447 -23.31 -17.22 33.77
C GLY A 447 -22.40 -18.04 32.86
N ASN A 448 -21.43 -17.38 32.22
CA ASN A 448 -20.43 -17.98 31.33
C ASN A 448 -19.06 -18.14 32.01
N ASP A 449 -19.00 -18.28 33.34
CA ASP A 449 -17.75 -18.43 34.10
C ASP A 449 -16.83 -19.53 33.53
N MET A 450 -15.52 -19.25 33.52
CA MET A 450 -14.51 -20.15 32.95
C MET A 450 -13.65 -20.78 34.04
N ALA A 451 -13.75 -22.11 34.16
CA ALA A 451 -13.01 -22.88 35.15
C ALA A 451 -11.55 -23.08 34.75
N TYR A 452 -10.65 -23.11 35.73
CA TYR A 452 -9.23 -23.38 35.52
C TYR A 452 -8.93 -24.87 35.26
N HIS A 453 -8.11 -25.14 34.24
CA HIS A 453 -7.66 -26.47 33.82
C HIS A 453 -6.13 -26.55 33.92
N ASP A 454 -5.66 -27.24 34.98
CA ASP A 454 -4.26 -27.55 35.30
C ASP A 454 -3.71 -28.67 34.40
N ASN A 455 -2.60 -28.41 33.72
CA ASN A 455 -1.85 -29.37 32.94
C ASN A 455 -0.69 -29.94 33.75
N ILE A 456 -0.96 -31.08 34.40
CA ILE A 456 -0.06 -31.82 35.31
C ILE A 456 1.33 -32.14 34.69
N LEU A 457 1.51 -32.01 33.37
CA LEU A 457 2.78 -32.18 32.67
C LEU A 457 3.69 -30.94 32.68
N GLY A 458 3.16 -29.74 32.94
CA GLY A 458 3.90 -28.49 33.06
C GLY A 458 3.16 -27.26 32.53
N GLY A 459 3.77 -26.10 32.75
CA GLY A 459 3.17 -24.79 32.54
C GLY A 459 2.83 -24.12 33.88
N THR A 460 2.54 -22.82 33.85
CA THR A 460 1.79 -22.13 34.91
C THR A 460 0.81 -21.11 34.32
N ALA A 461 -0.32 -20.90 35.01
CA ALA A 461 -1.16 -19.72 34.87
C ALA A 461 -1.24 -19.00 36.23
N GLU A 462 -0.71 -17.78 36.32
CA GLU A 462 -0.50 -17.06 37.58
C GLU A 462 -1.24 -15.71 37.60
N LEU A 463 -2.05 -15.47 38.63
CA LEU A 463 -2.76 -14.21 38.82
C LEU A 463 -1.77 -13.08 39.16
N GLN A 464 -1.75 -12.04 38.33
CA GLN A 464 -1.06 -10.78 38.57
C GLN A 464 -2.04 -9.73 39.10
N THR A 465 -1.56 -8.87 40.00
CA THR A 465 -2.36 -7.81 40.66
C THR A 465 -1.55 -6.51 40.77
N GLY A 466 -2.23 -5.35 40.75
CA GLY A 466 -1.59 -4.03 40.87
C GLY A 466 -1.09 -3.44 39.56
N GLU A 467 -0.19 -2.45 39.63
CA GLU A 467 0.18 -1.51 38.53
C GLU A 467 0.70 -2.15 37.22
N LYS A 468 1.02 -3.45 37.21
CA LYS A 468 1.47 -4.18 36.01
C LYS A 468 0.47 -5.24 35.52
N ALA A 469 -0.69 -5.34 36.15
CA ALA A 469 -1.63 -6.42 35.90
C ALA A 469 -2.59 -6.16 34.74
N SER A 470 -2.64 -4.95 34.18
CA SER A 470 -3.56 -4.62 33.09
C SER A 470 -3.05 -3.47 32.20
N HIS A 471 -3.76 -3.23 31.10
CA HIS A 471 -3.57 -2.06 30.26
C HIS A 471 -3.91 -0.78 31.03
N ALA A 472 -3.12 0.29 30.85
CA ALA A 472 -3.33 1.58 31.54
C ALA A 472 -4.73 2.20 31.30
N TYR A 473 -5.45 1.73 30.28
CA TYR A 473 -6.79 2.15 29.91
C TYR A 473 -7.80 0.97 29.94
N SER A 474 -7.54 -0.09 30.71
CA SER A 474 -8.49 -1.18 31.01
C SER A 474 -8.96 -1.07 32.46
N ALA A 475 -10.26 -1.28 32.67
CA ALA A 475 -10.85 -1.25 34.01
C ALA A 475 -10.68 -2.56 34.79
N ALA A 476 -9.98 -3.56 34.25
CA ALA A 476 -9.61 -4.77 34.99
C ALA A 476 -8.43 -4.50 35.93
N GLU A 477 -8.55 -4.89 37.20
CA GLU A 477 -7.50 -4.72 38.23
C GLU A 477 -6.40 -5.80 38.20
N ASN A 478 -6.64 -6.86 37.42
CA ASN A 478 -5.87 -8.11 37.42
C ASN A 478 -5.58 -8.61 35.99
N SER A 479 -4.64 -9.55 35.86
CA SER A 479 -4.52 -10.46 34.71
C SER A 479 -4.05 -11.84 35.14
N VAL A 480 -4.12 -12.81 34.23
CA VAL A 480 -3.40 -14.08 34.36
C VAL A 480 -2.24 -14.11 33.39
N LEU A 481 -1.02 -14.25 33.92
CA LEU A 481 0.18 -14.56 33.15
C LEU A 481 0.21 -16.06 32.85
N PHE A 482 0.23 -16.40 31.56
CA PHE A 482 0.43 -17.76 31.08
C PHE A 482 1.90 -17.99 30.74
N THR A 483 2.48 -19.04 31.31
CA THR A 483 3.85 -19.51 31.03
C THR A 483 3.84 -20.99 30.64
N PRO A 484 3.50 -21.34 29.38
CA PRO A 484 3.56 -22.70 28.87
C PRO A 484 4.96 -23.34 29.00
N ALA A 485 4.99 -24.65 29.26
CA ALA A 485 6.23 -25.45 29.20
C ALA A 485 6.59 -25.84 27.75
N THR A 486 5.59 -26.12 26.91
CA THR A 486 5.70 -26.19 25.44
C THR A 486 4.40 -25.68 24.82
N ARG A 487 4.37 -25.52 23.48
CA ARG A 487 3.13 -25.09 22.78
C ARG A 487 1.97 -26.10 22.92
N GLU A 488 2.25 -27.35 23.28
CA GLU A 488 1.27 -28.42 23.59
C GLU A 488 1.07 -28.66 25.10
N ILE A 489 1.88 -28.03 25.96
CA ILE A 489 1.89 -28.23 27.42
C ILE A 489 1.74 -26.88 28.11
N PHE A 490 0.48 -26.49 28.29
CA PHE A 490 0.01 -25.23 28.87
C PHE A 490 -1.23 -25.45 29.72
N ASP A 491 -1.46 -24.55 30.67
CA ASP A 491 -2.71 -24.41 31.42
C ASP A 491 -3.70 -23.52 30.65
N TYR A 492 -5.01 -23.70 30.87
CA TYR A 492 -6.04 -22.89 30.23
C TYR A 492 -7.28 -22.72 31.12
N PHE A 493 -8.22 -21.88 30.68
CA PHE A 493 -9.54 -21.72 31.29
C PHE A 493 -10.61 -22.08 30.27
N GLU A 494 -11.70 -22.71 30.68
CA GLU A 494 -12.75 -23.19 29.77
C GLU A 494 -14.16 -22.94 30.33
N THR A 495 -15.08 -22.45 29.49
CA THR A 495 -16.49 -22.27 29.87
C THR A 495 -17.14 -23.60 30.23
N ALA A 496 -18.04 -23.62 31.21
CA ALA A 496 -18.86 -24.81 31.46
C ALA A 496 -19.63 -25.24 30.19
N ALA A 497 -19.71 -26.54 29.90
CA ALA A 497 -20.34 -27.08 28.69
C ALA A 497 -21.84 -26.72 28.48
N ASN A 498 -22.49 -26.13 29.48
CA ASN A 498 -23.86 -25.62 29.40
C ASN A 498 -23.99 -24.10 29.43
N ALA A 499 -22.88 -23.34 29.41
CA ALA A 499 -22.88 -21.88 29.36
C ALA A 499 -23.72 -21.36 28.17
N PRO A 500 -24.47 -20.25 28.32
CA PRO A 500 -25.25 -19.66 27.23
C PRO A 500 -24.44 -19.39 25.95
N ILE A 501 -23.30 -18.71 26.07
CA ILE A 501 -22.49 -18.19 24.95
C ILE A 501 -21.92 -19.27 24.01
N ASN A 502 -21.86 -20.53 24.48
CA ASN A 502 -21.44 -21.66 23.65
C ASN A 502 -22.43 -21.94 22.51
N LYS A 503 -23.68 -21.47 22.63
CA LYS A 503 -24.75 -21.62 21.63
C LYS A 503 -24.99 -20.35 20.81
N GLU A 504 -24.20 -19.31 21.02
CA GLU A 504 -24.42 -18.02 20.35
C GLU A 504 -23.74 -18.00 18.98
N GLU A 505 -24.58 -17.74 17.97
CA GLU A 505 -24.22 -17.65 16.55
C GLU A 505 -23.99 -16.20 16.10
N PHE A 506 -24.31 -15.19 16.92
CA PHE A 506 -24.00 -13.77 16.68
C PHE A 506 -24.51 -13.20 15.32
N ARG A 507 -25.67 -13.65 14.86
CA ARG A 507 -26.18 -13.37 13.49
C ARG A 507 -26.44 -11.90 13.18
N ASP A 508 -26.72 -11.10 14.19
CA ASP A 508 -26.95 -9.66 14.08
C ASP A 508 -25.64 -8.83 14.21
N GLY A 509 -24.49 -9.52 14.21
CA GLY A 509 -23.14 -8.96 14.35
C GLY A 509 -22.50 -9.31 15.70
N TYR A 510 -21.24 -8.94 15.87
CA TYR A 510 -20.55 -9.08 17.15
C TYR A 510 -19.43 -8.07 17.32
N THR A 511 -19.03 -7.89 18.59
CA THR A 511 -17.73 -7.35 18.96
C THR A 511 -17.06 -8.28 19.96
N VAL A 512 -15.83 -8.73 19.63
CA VAL A 512 -14.97 -9.49 20.53
C VAL A 512 -13.76 -8.63 20.88
N GLU A 513 -13.64 -8.25 22.15
CA GLU A 513 -12.53 -7.47 22.67
C GLU A 513 -11.63 -8.31 23.58
N ALA A 514 -10.33 -8.03 23.55
CA ALA A 514 -9.35 -8.58 24.47
C ALA A 514 -8.34 -7.52 24.92
N VAL A 515 -7.89 -7.63 26.17
CA VAL A 515 -6.80 -6.85 26.75
C VAL A 515 -5.72 -7.83 27.20
N PHE A 516 -4.56 -7.82 26.54
CA PHE A 516 -3.47 -8.78 26.79
C PHE A 516 -2.09 -8.16 26.56
N ALA A 517 -1.03 -8.75 27.14
CA ALA A 517 0.36 -8.38 26.91
C ALA A 517 1.19 -9.58 26.45
N LEU A 518 2.18 -9.37 25.58
CA LEU A 518 3.04 -10.44 25.07
C LEU A 518 4.37 -10.52 25.85
N SER A 519 4.80 -11.73 26.20
CA SER A 519 6.03 -11.93 26.97
C SER A 519 7.30 -11.76 26.11
N PRO A 520 8.37 -11.11 26.60
CA PRO A 520 9.69 -11.09 25.95
C PRO A 520 10.30 -12.47 25.71
N GLY A 521 9.95 -13.45 26.55
CA GLY A 521 10.37 -14.86 26.40
C GLY A 521 9.45 -15.71 25.50
N SER A 522 8.46 -15.11 24.83
CA SER A 522 7.55 -15.85 23.96
C SER A 522 8.24 -16.34 22.68
N VAL A 523 7.93 -17.56 22.25
CA VAL A 523 8.45 -18.14 21.01
C VAL A 523 7.89 -17.44 19.76
N ASN A 524 8.59 -17.57 18.62
CA ASN A 524 8.10 -17.14 17.31
C ASN A 524 7.26 -18.28 16.68
N GLU A 525 6.18 -18.66 17.35
CA GLU A 525 5.18 -19.63 16.88
C GLU A 525 3.77 -19.12 17.14
N THR A 526 2.78 -19.63 16.39
CA THR A 526 1.38 -19.32 16.60
C THR A 526 0.92 -19.71 18.00
N GLN A 527 0.37 -18.76 18.73
CA GLN A 527 -0.07 -18.88 20.13
C GLN A 527 -1.45 -18.22 20.30
N THR A 528 -2.33 -18.74 21.16
CA THR A 528 -3.77 -18.44 21.11
C THR A 528 -4.32 -17.92 22.43
N ILE A 529 -4.84 -16.69 22.42
CA ILE A 529 -5.37 -15.96 23.57
C ILE A 529 -6.79 -16.45 23.90
N LEU A 530 -7.66 -16.53 22.88
CA LEU A 530 -9.06 -16.94 22.98
C LEU A 530 -9.38 -17.94 21.86
N ASN A 531 -10.15 -19.00 22.15
CA ASN A 531 -10.58 -19.97 21.15
C ASN A 531 -11.98 -20.54 21.45
N ARG A 532 -12.80 -20.73 20.41
CA ARG A 532 -13.92 -21.69 20.37
C ARG A 532 -13.61 -22.71 19.27
N HIS A 533 -12.96 -23.82 19.64
CA HIS A 533 -12.60 -24.86 18.70
C HIS A 533 -13.83 -25.48 18.04
N VAL A 534 -13.76 -25.81 16.75
CA VAL A 534 -14.84 -26.46 16.01
C VAL A 534 -14.28 -27.61 15.19
N ASP A 535 -14.72 -28.83 15.51
CA ASP A 535 -14.41 -30.05 14.76
C ASP A 535 -14.64 -29.88 13.25
N ALA A 536 -13.57 -29.86 12.47
CA ALA A 536 -13.63 -29.72 11.03
C ALA A 536 -14.17 -30.98 10.31
N LEU A 537 -14.62 -30.79 9.07
CA LEU A 537 -15.00 -31.87 8.13
C LEU A 537 -14.16 -31.89 6.84
N GLN A 538 -13.30 -30.88 6.64
CA GLN A 538 -12.31 -30.75 5.56
C GLN A 538 -11.07 -30.05 6.13
N GLU A 539 -10.10 -29.65 5.30
CA GLU A 539 -8.82 -29.06 5.74
C GLU A 539 -8.97 -27.65 6.38
N ASN A 540 -10.15 -27.02 6.26
CA ASN A 540 -10.44 -25.71 6.82
C ASN A 540 -10.95 -25.80 8.27
N ASP A 541 -10.21 -25.14 9.18
CA ASP A 541 -10.54 -24.94 10.59
C ASP A 541 -11.75 -24.00 10.73
N GLY A 542 -12.86 -24.49 11.29
CA GLY A 542 -14.08 -23.71 11.53
C GLY A 542 -14.08 -22.93 12.86
N SER A 543 -12.97 -22.92 13.60
CA SER A 543 -12.90 -22.28 14.92
C SER A 543 -12.98 -20.75 14.87
N ALA A 544 -13.44 -20.17 15.98
CA ALA A 544 -13.17 -18.77 16.30
C ALA A 544 -11.89 -18.70 17.14
N ARG A 545 -10.96 -17.80 16.82
CA ARG A 545 -9.70 -17.65 17.56
C ARG A 545 -9.13 -16.23 17.48
N LEU A 546 -8.66 -15.74 18.62
CA LEU A 546 -7.72 -14.64 18.72
C LEU A 546 -6.35 -15.23 19.03
N SER A 547 -5.39 -15.05 18.12
CA SER A 547 -4.05 -15.63 18.19
C SER A 547 -2.99 -14.58 17.85
N ILE A 548 -1.75 -14.83 18.23
CA ILE A 548 -0.57 -14.11 17.76
C ILE A 548 0.20 -15.05 16.82
N SER A 549 0.69 -14.53 15.69
CA SER A 549 1.39 -15.32 14.66
C SER A 549 2.87 -15.58 15.02
N ASN A 550 3.53 -16.41 14.21
CA ASN A 550 4.99 -16.60 14.27
C ASN A 550 5.79 -15.34 13.85
N LEU A 551 5.14 -14.36 13.19
CA LEU A 551 5.65 -13.03 12.86
C LEU A 551 5.13 -11.96 13.84
N ASN A 552 4.62 -12.39 15.00
CA ASN A 552 4.07 -11.53 16.06
C ASN A 552 2.86 -10.66 15.61
N GLU A 553 2.13 -11.08 14.59
CA GLU A 553 0.91 -10.40 14.13
C GLU A 553 -0.30 -10.84 14.95
N VAL A 554 -1.19 -9.92 15.33
CA VAL A 554 -2.51 -10.25 15.86
C VAL A 554 -3.35 -10.87 14.75
N GLN A 555 -3.72 -12.14 14.90
CA GLN A 555 -4.72 -12.84 14.08
C GLN A 555 -6.07 -12.88 14.80
N TRP A 556 -7.12 -12.34 14.18
CA TRP A 556 -8.48 -12.83 14.42
C TRP A 556 -8.86 -13.80 13.30
N LYS A 557 -9.41 -14.96 13.64
CA LYS A 557 -10.06 -15.85 12.67
C LYS A 557 -11.44 -16.25 13.18
N SER A 558 -12.42 -16.23 12.28
CA SER A 558 -13.80 -16.68 12.56
C SER A 558 -14.45 -17.28 11.31
N ALA A 559 -15.13 -18.42 11.48
CA ALA A 559 -16.13 -18.91 10.56
C ALA A 559 -17.49 -18.25 10.85
N GLY A 560 -18.23 -17.86 9.80
CA GLY A 560 -19.56 -17.25 9.93
C GLY A 560 -20.61 -18.21 10.49
N ALA A 561 -21.80 -17.70 10.83
CA ALA A 561 -22.88 -18.55 11.36
C ALA A 561 -23.36 -19.62 10.36
N ASP A 562 -23.29 -19.32 9.05
CA ASP A 562 -23.74 -20.20 7.95
C ASP A 562 -22.59 -20.71 7.05
N ASP A 563 -21.35 -20.23 7.24
CA ASP A 563 -20.16 -20.60 6.47
C ASP A 563 -19.04 -21.08 7.40
N VAL A 564 -18.53 -22.29 7.16
CA VAL A 564 -17.49 -22.94 7.97
C VAL A 564 -16.07 -22.78 7.40
N GLU A 565 -15.89 -22.13 6.26
CA GLU A 565 -14.58 -22.02 5.58
C GLU A 565 -13.57 -21.17 6.39
N GLY A 566 -14.05 -20.14 7.09
CA GLY A 566 -13.33 -19.51 8.21
C GLY A 566 -12.22 -18.55 7.79
N TRP A 567 -12.55 -17.27 7.72
CA TRP A 567 -11.63 -16.20 7.32
C TRP A 567 -10.70 -15.73 8.43
N SER A 568 -9.59 -15.10 8.03
CA SER A 568 -8.60 -14.53 8.95
C SER A 568 -8.22 -13.09 8.59
N ASN A 569 -8.08 -12.29 9.65
CA ASN A 569 -7.70 -10.90 9.70
C ASN A 569 -6.33 -10.82 10.40
N TRP A 570 -5.42 -9.93 9.96
CA TRP A 570 -4.06 -9.85 10.52
C TRP A 570 -3.49 -8.41 10.62
N SER A 571 -2.92 -8.06 11.78
CA SER A 571 -2.15 -6.81 11.94
C SER A 571 -0.75 -6.88 11.29
N GLY A 572 0.03 -5.81 11.44
CA GLY A 572 1.49 -5.89 11.41
C GLY A 572 2.04 -6.48 12.72
N GLU A 573 3.35 -6.41 12.93
CA GLU A 573 4.03 -6.94 14.12
C GLU A 573 3.66 -6.15 15.40
N ILE A 574 3.41 -6.86 16.51
CA ILE A 574 3.35 -6.28 17.86
C ILE A 574 4.55 -6.73 18.72
N PHE A 575 5.01 -5.85 19.61
CA PHE A 575 6.28 -6.01 20.31
C PHE A 575 6.23 -6.95 21.52
N LYS A 576 7.37 -7.61 21.79
CA LYS A 576 7.57 -8.57 22.89
C LYS A 576 8.10 -7.89 24.17
N ASP A 577 7.39 -6.90 24.67
CA ASP A 577 7.88 -5.95 25.69
C ASP A 577 7.11 -5.98 27.03
N ASN A 578 6.06 -6.80 27.13
CA ASN A 578 5.01 -6.77 28.16
C ASN A 578 4.14 -5.49 28.15
N ASN A 579 4.16 -4.66 27.11
CA ASN A 579 3.10 -3.69 26.94
C ASN A 579 1.79 -4.42 26.68
N PHE A 580 0.70 -3.91 27.25
CA PHE A 580 -0.63 -4.41 26.97
C PHE A 580 -1.18 -3.77 25.70
N TYR A 581 -1.91 -4.59 24.94
CA TYR A 581 -2.65 -4.22 23.75
C TYR A 581 -4.14 -4.40 24.03
N HIS A 582 -4.95 -3.45 23.57
CA HIS A 582 -6.39 -3.63 23.37
C HIS A 582 -6.63 -4.08 21.94
N VAL A 583 -7.39 -5.14 21.74
CA VAL A 583 -7.82 -5.60 20.41
C VAL A 583 -9.33 -5.67 20.39
N ALA A 584 -9.95 -5.15 19.33
CA ALA A 584 -11.38 -5.27 19.08
C ALA A 584 -11.59 -5.88 17.68
N ALA A 585 -12.27 -7.02 17.60
CA ALA A 585 -12.73 -7.64 16.37
C ALA A 585 -14.24 -7.43 16.22
N VAL A 586 -14.63 -6.56 15.28
CA VAL A 586 -16.00 -6.13 15.03
C VAL A 586 -16.51 -6.77 13.74
N ASN A 587 -17.59 -7.54 13.81
CA ASN A 587 -18.34 -7.99 12.64
C ASN A 587 -19.60 -7.14 12.50
N ASP A 588 -19.66 -6.39 11.40
CA ASP A 588 -20.80 -5.54 11.04
C ASP A 588 -21.55 -6.14 9.84
N PRO A 589 -22.78 -6.64 10.01
CA PRO A 589 -23.63 -7.10 8.92
C PRO A 589 -24.12 -6.00 7.97
N ALA A 590 -24.02 -4.72 8.32
CA ALA A 590 -24.53 -3.61 7.51
C ALA A 590 -23.66 -3.32 6.28
N ASP A 591 -22.34 -3.45 6.40
CA ASP A 591 -21.40 -3.46 5.28
C ASP A 591 -20.81 -4.84 4.98
N ASN A 592 -21.22 -5.86 5.75
CA ASN A 592 -20.76 -7.25 5.66
C ASN A 592 -19.22 -7.29 5.74
N SER A 593 -18.68 -6.88 6.89
CA SER A 593 -17.26 -6.87 7.16
C SER A 593 -16.89 -7.57 8.47
N VAL A 594 -15.62 -7.96 8.57
CA VAL A 594 -14.96 -8.20 9.85
C VAL A 594 -13.76 -7.26 9.90
N LYS A 595 -13.77 -6.32 10.85
CA LYS A 595 -12.75 -5.29 11.07
C LYS A 595 -12.07 -5.54 12.40
N VAL A 596 -10.74 -5.62 12.40
CA VAL A 596 -9.94 -5.70 13.62
C VAL A 596 -9.24 -4.37 13.85
N TYR A 597 -9.17 -3.97 15.11
CA TYR A 597 -8.48 -2.80 15.59
C TYR A 597 -7.46 -3.23 16.65
N VAL A 598 -6.25 -2.66 16.63
CA VAL A 598 -5.19 -2.87 17.63
C VAL A 598 -4.85 -1.51 18.24
N ASN A 599 -5.00 -1.38 19.55
CA ASN A 599 -4.98 -0.11 20.29
C ASN A 599 -5.91 0.97 19.69
N GLY A 600 -7.00 0.52 19.06
CA GLY A 600 -7.98 1.34 18.35
C GLY A 600 -7.63 1.67 16.90
N ASN A 601 -6.41 1.39 16.43
CA ASN A 601 -6.01 1.59 15.04
C ASN A 601 -6.50 0.41 14.17
N LEU A 602 -7.19 0.70 13.05
CA LEU A 602 -7.69 -0.30 12.11
C LEU A 602 -6.52 -1.07 11.46
N ILE A 603 -6.54 -2.40 11.43
CA ILE A 603 -5.46 -3.16 10.75
C ILE A 603 -5.55 -3.07 9.22
N LEU A 604 -4.43 -3.38 8.54
CA LEU A 604 -4.40 -3.49 7.08
C LEU A 604 -5.22 -4.68 6.56
N ARG A 605 -4.97 -5.90 7.06
CA ARG A 605 -5.56 -7.12 6.48
C ARG A 605 -6.95 -7.41 7.05
N ASN A 606 -7.90 -6.53 6.73
CA ASN A 606 -9.32 -6.70 7.03
C ASN A 606 -10.08 -7.36 5.87
N ARG A 607 -11.33 -7.81 6.11
CA ARG A 607 -12.16 -8.50 5.11
C ARG A 607 -13.55 -7.90 5.00
N THR A 608 -14.01 -7.77 3.76
CA THR A 608 -15.32 -7.24 3.35
C THR A 608 -15.94 -8.13 2.27
N GLY A 609 -17.27 -8.22 2.22
CA GLY A 609 -18.00 -9.09 1.30
C GLY A 609 -18.06 -10.58 1.72
N ALA A 610 -18.93 -11.35 1.05
CA ALA A 610 -19.33 -12.75 1.33
C ALA A 610 -19.88 -13.03 2.76
N ASN A 611 -20.87 -13.93 2.87
CA ASN A 611 -21.72 -14.09 4.07
C ASN A 611 -20.99 -14.60 5.35
N HIS A 612 -20.17 -13.76 5.98
CA HIS A 612 -19.39 -14.06 7.19
C HIS A 612 -20.02 -13.53 8.49
N ASN A 613 -21.32 -13.22 8.47
CA ASN A 613 -22.03 -12.69 9.64
C ASN A 613 -22.10 -13.73 10.77
N GLY A 614 -21.79 -13.28 11.97
CA GLY A 614 -21.79 -14.10 13.18
C GLY A 614 -20.62 -15.07 13.29
N ILE A 615 -20.74 -16.02 14.22
CA ILE A 615 -19.68 -16.99 14.53
C ILE A 615 -20.27 -18.40 14.58
N SER A 616 -19.72 -19.33 13.80
CA SER A 616 -20.15 -20.74 13.80
C SER A 616 -20.06 -21.37 15.19
N THR A 617 -21.14 -22.02 15.65
CA THR A 617 -21.16 -22.83 16.88
C THR A 617 -20.71 -24.28 16.63
N GLY A 618 -20.39 -24.61 15.37
CA GLY A 618 -19.99 -25.94 14.91
C GLY A 618 -21.14 -26.76 14.31
N TYR A 619 -20.78 -27.89 13.69
CA TYR A 619 -21.76 -28.71 12.97
C TYR A 619 -22.82 -29.34 13.92
N PRO A 620 -24.12 -29.29 13.58
CA PRO A 620 -25.22 -29.80 14.42
C PRO A 620 -25.15 -31.29 14.83
N THR A 621 -24.22 -32.06 14.28
CA THR A 621 -24.02 -33.49 14.55
C THR A 621 -23.05 -33.78 15.71
N LYS A 622 -22.24 -32.81 16.15
CA LYS A 622 -21.24 -33.01 17.23
C LYS A 622 -21.55 -32.28 18.54
N GLY A 623 -22.37 -31.24 18.51
CA GLY A 623 -22.73 -30.43 19.67
C GLY A 623 -22.14 -29.02 19.60
N VAL A 624 -22.25 -28.26 20.69
CA VAL A 624 -21.67 -26.92 20.81
C VAL A 624 -20.36 -26.96 21.58
N ALA A 625 -19.37 -26.22 21.11
CA ALA A 625 -18.05 -26.14 21.72
C ALA A 625 -17.96 -25.08 22.83
N PRO A 626 -17.11 -25.29 23.86
CA PRO A 626 -16.81 -24.27 24.84
C PRO A 626 -15.90 -23.18 24.27
N TRP A 627 -15.91 -22.01 24.90
CA TRP A 627 -14.81 -21.04 24.76
C TRP A 627 -13.68 -21.37 25.73
N ARG A 628 -12.45 -21.04 25.34
CA ARG A 628 -11.19 -21.28 26.05
C ARG A 628 -10.30 -20.04 26.04
N ILE A 629 -9.62 -19.75 27.15
CA ILE A 629 -8.58 -18.71 27.27
C ILE A 629 -7.24 -19.35 27.64
N GLY A 630 -6.13 -18.90 27.02
CA GLY A 630 -4.75 -19.31 27.35
C GLY A 630 -4.11 -20.33 26.40
N GLY A 631 -4.89 -20.90 25.47
CA GLY A 631 -4.38 -21.73 24.39
C GLY A 631 -5.47 -22.22 23.45
N GLY A 632 -5.07 -22.90 22.36
CA GLY A 632 -5.98 -23.39 21.33
C GLY A 632 -5.94 -24.92 21.16
N GLN A 633 -6.42 -25.39 20.01
CA GLN A 633 -6.44 -26.80 19.61
C GLN A 633 -6.15 -26.94 18.11
N ASN A 634 -5.50 -28.04 17.69
CA ASN A 634 -5.40 -28.46 16.29
C ASN A 634 -6.78 -28.87 15.73
N LEU A 635 -6.87 -29.07 14.40
CA LEU A 635 -8.04 -29.58 13.68
C LEU A 635 -8.63 -30.91 14.23
N ASP A 636 -7.83 -31.72 14.93
CA ASP A 636 -8.23 -33.00 15.52
C ASP A 636 -8.63 -32.89 17.02
N GLY A 637 -8.70 -31.67 17.55
CA GLY A 637 -9.00 -31.38 18.95
C GLY A 637 -7.83 -31.55 19.91
N THR A 638 -6.61 -31.85 19.46
CA THR A 638 -5.44 -31.93 20.35
C THR A 638 -4.94 -30.55 20.76
N ASP A 639 -4.58 -30.39 22.05
CA ASP A 639 -4.13 -29.12 22.62
C ASP A 639 -2.84 -28.60 21.97
N ARG A 640 -2.85 -27.34 21.50
CA ARG A 640 -1.68 -26.66 20.88
C ARG A 640 -1.84 -25.15 20.99
N HIS A 641 -0.79 -24.39 20.68
CA HIS A 641 -0.81 -22.93 20.64
C HIS A 641 -1.11 -22.30 22.01
N GLY A 642 -0.52 -22.85 23.08
CA GLY A 642 -0.49 -22.20 24.40
C GLY A 642 0.07 -20.78 24.32
N PHE A 643 -0.46 -19.86 25.13
CA PHE A 643 -0.13 -18.43 25.10
C PHE A 643 1.02 -18.06 26.04
N TRP A 644 2.00 -17.26 25.58
CA TRP A 644 3.09 -16.72 26.40
C TRP A 644 2.87 -15.23 26.67
N GLY A 645 1.98 -14.91 27.60
CA GLY A 645 1.57 -13.53 27.87
C GLY A 645 0.55 -13.41 28.99
N ALA A 646 0.19 -12.17 29.33
CA ALA A 646 -0.82 -11.87 30.33
C ALA A 646 -2.17 -11.57 29.65
N VAL A 647 -3.28 -12.08 30.18
CA VAL A 647 -4.66 -11.72 29.73
C VAL A 647 -5.40 -11.07 30.89
N SER A 648 -5.86 -9.83 30.70
CA SER A 648 -6.48 -9.01 31.74
C SER A 648 -8.01 -9.03 31.69
N GLU A 649 -8.60 -8.83 30.51
CA GLU A 649 -10.03 -9.01 30.32
C GLU A 649 -10.36 -9.37 28.86
N ILE A 650 -11.48 -10.08 28.67
CA ILE A 650 -12.05 -10.37 27.36
C ILE A 650 -13.56 -10.12 27.42
N ARG A 651 -14.12 -9.43 26.43
CA ARG A 651 -15.55 -9.13 26.34
C ARG A 651 -16.10 -9.59 24.99
N VAL A 652 -17.26 -10.22 25.01
CA VAL A 652 -17.99 -10.65 23.81
C VAL A 652 -19.39 -10.04 23.84
N VAL A 653 -19.74 -9.32 22.78
CA VAL A 653 -20.96 -8.52 22.68
C VAL A 653 -21.69 -8.88 21.39
N ALA A 654 -23.01 -9.04 21.46
CA ALA A 654 -23.85 -9.49 20.34
C ALA A 654 -24.35 -8.36 19.42
N GLU A 655 -23.56 -7.29 19.26
CA GLU A 655 -23.75 -6.24 18.25
C GLU A 655 -22.38 -5.62 17.86
N PRO A 656 -22.26 -5.01 16.67
CA PRO A 656 -21.06 -4.26 16.29
C PRO A 656 -20.96 -2.96 17.10
N LEU A 657 -19.81 -2.71 17.73
CA LEU A 657 -19.55 -1.55 18.59
C LEU A 657 -18.57 -0.56 17.96
N ASP A 658 -18.89 0.73 18.07
CA ASP A 658 -17.92 1.80 17.79
C ASP A 658 -16.96 2.06 18.97
N SER A 659 -15.92 2.85 18.73
CA SER A 659 -14.83 3.08 19.67
C SER A 659 -15.22 3.82 20.96
N SER A 660 -16.37 4.51 20.99
CA SER A 660 -16.92 5.10 22.21
C SER A 660 -17.50 4.06 23.18
N GLN A 661 -17.76 2.83 22.70
CA GLN A 661 -18.36 1.75 23.47
C GLN A 661 -17.35 0.68 23.92
N TRP A 662 -16.10 0.72 23.44
CA TRP A 662 -15.03 -0.23 23.79
C TRP A 662 -14.54 -0.09 25.24
N LEU A 663 -13.85 -1.12 25.75
CA LEU A 663 -13.27 -1.18 27.11
C LEU A 663 -12.27 -0.06 27.41
N THR A 664 -11.67 0.52 26.36
CA THR A 664 -10.74 1.65 26.39
C THR A 664 -11.40 3.02 26.49
N ALA A 665 -12.71 3.12 26.21
CA ALA A 665 -13.53 4.28 26.56
C ALA A 665 -14.00 4.22 28.02
N ARG A 666 -14.59 5.32 28.52
CA ARG A 666 -15.09 5.44 29.91
C ARG A 666 -16.60 5.36 29.98
N ALA A 667 -17.13 5.07 31.17
CA ALA A 667 -18.57 5.07 31.39
C ALA A 667 -19.15 6.49 31.16
N GLU A 668 -20.38 6.59 30.63
CA GLU A 668 -21.10 7.86 30.64
C GLU A 668 -21.25 8.33 32.10
N THR A 669 -20.61 9.45 32.43
CA THR A 669 -20.80 10.06 33.76
C THR A 669 -22.25 10.48 33.91
N ALA A 670 -23.00 9.74 34.74
CA ALA A 670 -24.40 10.00 35.02
C ALA A 670 -24.56 11.48 35.42
N ALA A 671 -25.15 12.28 34.53
CA ALA A 671 -25.26 13.72 34.70
C ALA A 671 -26.02 14.01 36.00
N ALA A 672 -25.30 14.56 36.99
CA ALA A 672 -25.84 14.75 38.33
C ALA A 672 -27.13 15.56 38.25
N GLU A 673 -28.25 14.99 38.73
CA GLU A 673 -29.59 15.56 38.59
C GLU A 673 -29.70 16.93 39.28
N THR A 674 -29.39 17.98 38.52
CA THR A 674 -29.60 19.38 38.91
C THR A 674 -31.10 19.65 38.89
N THR A 675 -31.72 19.29 40.00
CA THR A 675 -33.15 19.46 40.28
C THR A 675 -33.53 20.95 40.19
N GLU A 676 -34.16 21.35 39.09
CA GLU A 676 -34.70 22.70 38.90
C GLU A 676 -35.86 22.97 39.87
N GLU A 677 -35.56 23.46 41.09
CA GLU A 677 -36.60 23.98 41.98
C GLU A 677 -36.87 25.47 41.67
N SER A 678 -37.94 25.73 40.92
CA SER A 678 -38.31 27.09 40.49
C SER A 678 -38.92 27.92 41.64
N GLY A 679 -38.29 29.04 42.06
CA GLY A 679 -38.86 29.81 43.19
C GLY A 679 -38.26 31.17 43.59
N ALA A 680 -38.38 32.19 42.74
CA ALA A 680 -38.55 33.61 43.12
C ALA A 680 -37.55 34.34 44.08
N THR A 681 -36.71 35.18 43.47
CA THR A 681 -36.39 36.57 43.87
C THR A 681 -35.97 36.90 45.33
N GLN A 682 -34.74 37.40 45.51
CA GLN A 682 -34.53 38.87 45.59
C GLN A 682 -33.05 39.29 45.43
N GLU A 683 -32.88 40.55 45.03
CA GLU A 683 -31.61 41.27 44.93
C GLU A 683 -31.04 41.57 46.32
N GLU A 684 -29.71 41.57 46.48
CA GLU A 684 -29.00 42.82 46.80
C GLU A 684 -27.51 42.75 46.41
N VAL A 685 -26.86 43.91 46.32
CA VAL A 685 -25.48 44.12 45.82
C VAL A 685 -24.58 44.67 46.91
N THR A 686 -23.41 44.07 47.14
CA THR A 686 -22.12 44.73 47.53
C THR A 686 -21.05 43.64 47.71
N THR A 687 -20.05 43.44 46.84
CA THR A 687 -18.84 44.23 46.47
C THR A 687 -17.59 43.99 47.34
N THR A 688 -16.46 43.82 46.62
CA THR A 688 -15.07 44.25 46.90
C THR A 688 -14.20 43.60 48.00
N GLU A 689 -13.01 43.15 47.53
CA GLU A 689 -11.68 43.28 48.17
C GLU A 689 -11.35 42.40 49.42
N THR A 690 -10.10 41.97 49.72
CA THR A 690 -8.77 41.98 49.03
C THR A 690 -7.84 40.93 49.68
N GLY A 691 -6.66 40.66 49.07
CA GLY A 691 -5.55 39.87 49.65
C GLY A 691 -5.46 38.46 49.04
N VAL A 692 -4.48 38.06 48.21
CA VAL A 692 -3.02 38.31 48.10
C VAL A 692 -2.19 37.53 49.12
N GLU A 693 -1.56 36.45 48.61
CA GLU A 693 -0.26 35.83 48.93
C GLU A 693 0.18 35.62 50.40
N GLY A 694 0.68 34.42 50.72
CA GLY A 694 1.23 34.15 52.07
C GLY A 694 1.60 32.69 52.41
N THR A 695 2.38 32.03 51.56
CA THR A 695 3.38 30.97 51.86
C THR A 695 3.38 30.22 53.21
N GLU A 696 3.36 28.89 53.09
CA GLU A 696 4.15 27.87 53.85
C GLU A 696 3.93 27.58 55.36
N ALA A 697 3.80 26.26 55.61
CA ALA A 697 4.35 25.46 56.71
C ALA A 697 4.43 26.04 58.15
N GLY A 698 3.61 25.49 59.04
CA GLY A 698 3.75 25.62 60.51
C GLY A 698 3.07 24.48 61.25
N ALA A 699 3.84 23.66 61.96
CA ALA A 699 3.37 22.44 62.63
C ALA A 699 2.95 22.67 64.10
N GLU A 700 2.67 21.55 64.79
CA GLU A 700 2.64 21.32 66.26
C GLU A 700 1.31 21.36 67.04
N ASP A 701 0.94 20.14 67.47
CA ASP A 701 0.69 19.70 68.86
C ASP A 701 -0.67 19.90 69.57
N ALA A 702 -1.31 18.77 69.92
CA ALA A 702 -1.53 18.31 71.31
C ALA A 702 -2.54 17.13 71.36
N GLY A 703 -2.27 16.03 72.09
CA GLY A 703 -3.21 14.88 72.13
C GLY A 703 -3.05 13.80 73.23
N GLN A 704 -1.84 13.27 73.45
CA GLN A 704 -1.35 12.46 74.59
C GLN A 704 -2.06 11.12 75.02
N THR A 705 -1.22 10.16 75.49
CA THR A 705 -1.50 8.85 76.16
C THR A 705 -1.79 7.65 75.23
N GLY A 706 -1.12 6.49 75.25
CA GLY A 706 0.04 5.97 76.03
C GLY A 706 -0.34 4.73 76.89
N ALA A 707 0.45 3.64 77.03
CA ALA A 707 1.79 3.22 76.56
C ALA A 707 1.83 1.65 76.51
N GLU A 708 2.90 0.81 76.56
CA GLU A 708 4.34 0.95 76.91
C GLU A 708 5.20 -0.28 76.47
N GLY A 709 6.35 -0.07 75.80
CA GLY A 709 7.54 -0.96 75.76
C GLY A 709 7.62 -2.18 74.79
N THR A 710 8.80 -2.61 74.30
CA THR A 710 10.19 -2.05 74.38
C THR A 710 11.19 -2.78 73.43
N GLU A 711 12.14 -2.03 72.83
CA GLU A 711 13.52 -2.42 72.38
C GLU A 711 13.72 -3.51 71.29
N THR A 712 14.74 -3.52 70.39
CA THR A 712 15.88 -2.63 69.99
C THR A 712 16.25 -2.98 68.51
N GLY A 713 16.67 -2.07 67.61
CA GLY A 713 18.05 -1.56 67.37
C GLY A 713 18.81 -2.37 66.28
N THR A 714 19.60 -1.84 65.34
CA THR A 714 20.10 -0.47 65.04
C THR A 714 20.64 -0.34 63.58
N GLU A 715 20.99 0.90 63.19
CA GLU A 715 21.57 1.49 61.93
C GLU A 715 22.87 0.80 61.39
N THR A 716 23.53 1.12 60.26
CA THR A 716 23.61 2.29 59.30
C THR A 716 23.64 1.80 57.82
N GLY A 717 23.57 2.57 56.70
CA GLY A 717 24.27 3.80 56.25
C GLY A 717 25.70 3.49 55.71
N ALA A 718 26.23 4.05 54.61
CA ALA A 718 25.72 4.99 53.59
C ALA A 718 26.64 5.02 52.31
N GLU A 719 26.19 5.72 51.25
CA GLU A 719 26.89 6.36 50.08
C GLU A 719 28.35 6.00 49.67
N ASP A 720 28.56 5.71 48.36
CA ASP A 720 29.27 6.58 47.36
C ASP A 720 30.09 5.80 46.27
N ALA A 721 30.47 6.53 45.21
CA ALA A 721 31.09 6.17 43.93
C ALA A 721 32.37 5.30 43.93
N GLY A 722 32.66 4.67 42.76
CA GLY A 722 33.95 4.03 42.51
C GLY A 722 34.14 3.33 41.15
N THR A 723 34.47 4.11 40.13
CA THR A 723 35.11 3.73 38.85
C THR A 723 35.89 2.40 38.75
N GLN A 724 35.58 1.62 37.69
CA GLN A 724 36.50 1.24 36.59
C GLN A 724 37.92 0.73 36.93
N THR A 725 38.23 -0.54 36.58
CA THR A 725 39.23 -0.94 35.55
C THR A 725 39.41 -2.47 35.47
N ASP A 726 39.17 -3.01 34.28
CA ASP A 726 40.08 -3.83 33.45
C ASP A 726 40.90 -5.04 33.98
N GLN A 727 40.86 -6.06 33.10
CA GLN A 727 41.96 -6.92 32.61
C GLN A 727 42.34 -8.28 33.28
N GLU A 728 42.03 -9.31 32.47
CA GLU A 728 42.90 -10.40 32.02
C GLU A 728 43.37 -11.56 32.94
N ALA A 729 43.10 -12.76 32.41
CA ALA A 729 43.94 -13.96 32.30
C ALA A 729 44.92 -14.34 33.45
N GLY A 730 44.95 -15.59 33.91
CA GLY A 730 44.26 -16.80 33.44
C GLY A 730 45.03 -18.06 33.86
N THR A 731 44.83 -19.20 33.16
CA THR A 731 45.55 -20.49 33.33
C THR A 731 45.25 -21.24 34.66
N THR A 732 45.21 -22.58 34.76
CA THR A 732 45.44 -23.65 33.76
C THR A 732 44.65 -24.95 34.10
N GLN A 733 44.73 -25.89 33.15
CA GLN A 733 44.38 -27.34 33.13
C GLN A 733 44.71 -28.12 34.44
N GLU A 734 44.25 -29.36 34.71
CA GLU A 734 44.21 -30.64 33.95
C GLU A 734 43.18 -31.62 34.64
N GLU A 735 42.72 -32.77 34.12
CA GLU A 735 42.71 -33.45 32.80
C GLU A 735 41.63 -34.57 32.78
N GLY A 736 41.30 -35.10 31.59
CA GLY A 736 40.82 -36.49 31.40
C GLY A 736 39.30 -36.74 31.36
N GLU A 737 38.76 -37.54 30.43
CA GLU A 737 39.32 -38.06 29.18
C GLU A 737 38.23 -38.37 28.14
N LYS A 738 38.61 -38.76 26.91
CA LYS A 738 37.79 -38.67 25.69
C LYS A 738 37.06 -39.95 25.31
N SER A 739 35.89 -39.80 24.68
CA SER A 739 35.40 -40.69 23.61
C SER A 739 34.71 -39.86 22.53
N LYS A 740 34.72 -40.33 21.27
CA LYS A 740 34.18 -39.60 20.12
C LYS A 740 32.73 -39.95 19.82
N GLY A 741 31.97 -38.97 19.35
CA GLY A 741 30.84 -39.12 18.42
C GLY A 741 31.04 -38.15 17.25
N GLU A 742 30.44 -38.45 16.10
CA GLU A 742 30.43 -37.54 14.93
C GLU A 742 29.12 -36.73 14.96
N GLU A 743 29.22 -35.40 14.98
CA GLU A 743 28.05 -34.55 14.76
C GLU A 743 27.82 -34.39 13.26
N THR A 744 26.77 -35.04 12.77
CA THR A 744 26.25 -34.84 11.42
C THR A 744 25.28 -33.67 11.42
N SER A 745 25.52 -32.68 10.56
CA SER A 745 24.54 -31.64 10.24
C SER A 745 23.22 -32.28 9.82
N THR A 746 22.15 -31.95 10.53
CA THR A 746 20.76 -32.21 10.12
C THR A 746 20.05 -30.88 10.05
N GLY A 747 19.69 -30.46 8.83
CA GLY A 747 18.87 -29.27 8.63
C GLY A 747 17.44 -29.49 9.10
N GLU A 748 16.86 -28.47 9.69
CA GLU A 748 15.43 -28.45 10.02
C GLU A 748 14.61 -28.35 8.73
N LYS A 749 13.49 -29.08 8.70
CA LYS A 749 12.49 -28.98 7.64
C LYS A 749 11.23 -28.37 8.20
N SER A 750 10.71 -27.35 7.52
CA SER A 750 9.32 -26.91 7.67
C SER A 750 8.38 -27.98 7.08
N ASP A 751 7.42 -28.44 7.89
CA ASP A 751 6.34 -29.31 7.41
C ASP A 751 5.26 -28.46 6.72
N GLU A 752 5.33 -28.35 5.40
CA GLU A 752 4.19 -27.90 4.58
C GLU A 752 3.32 -29.10 4.14
N SER A 753 2.01 -29.00 4.39
CA SER A 753 1.03 -30.04 4.09
C SER A 753 0.72 -30.14 2.59
N LYS A 754 1.36 -31.09 1.90
CA LYS A 754 1.11 -31.40 0.48
C LYS A 754 -0.09 -32.33 0.31
N SER A 755 -1.14 -31.86 -0.36
CA SER A 755 -2.32 -32.66 -0.72
C SER A 755 -2.07 -33.51 -1.99
N ASP A 756 -2.53 -34.76 -1.95
CA ASP A 756 -2.05 -35.85 -2.82
C ASP A 756 -2.88 -35.99 -4.12
N GLU A 757 -2.61 -35.18 -5.16
CA GLU A 757 -3.34 -35.25 -6.44
C GLU A 757 -2.92 -36.48 -7.29
N LYS A 758 -3.72 -37.55 -7.26
CA LYS A 758 -3.52 -38.74 -8.11
C LYS A 758 -4.41 -38.75 -9.35
N LYS A 759 -3.80 -38.47 -10.51
CA LYS A 759 -4.39 -38.69 -11.84
C LYS A 759 -4.18 -40.15 -12.29
N ASP A 760 -5.24 -40.83 -12.74
CA ASP A 760 -5.13 -41.84 -13.82
C ASP A 760 -6.49 -42.34 -14.38
N GLY A 761 -6.56 -42.54 -15.69
CA GLY A 761 -7.30 -43.66 -16.31
C GLY A 761 -8.81 -43.56 -16.64
N GLU A 762 -9.13 -43.08 -17.85
CA GLU A 762 -10.33 -43.33 -18.68
C GLU A 762 -11.47 -44.27 -18.18
N LYS A 763 -12.73 -43.85 -18.36
CA LYS A 763 -13.57 -44.41 -19.47
C LYS A 763 -14.88 -43.68 -19.81
N SER A 764 -15.34 -43.97 -21.01
CA SER A 764 -16.49 -43.37 -21.69
C SER A 764 -17.85 -43.92 -21.24
N GLY A 765 -18.87 -43.05 -21.32
CA GLY A 765 -20.28 -43.41 -21.20
C GLY A 765 -21.16 -42.24 -21.64
N ALA A 766 -21.90 -42.40 -22.74
CA ALA A 766 -22.80 -41.37 -23.26
C ALA A 766 -24.22 -41.93 -23.33
N ASP A 767 -25.22 -41.16 -22.87
CA ASP A 767 -26.53 -41.22 -23.52
C ASP A 767 -27.44 -39.98 -23.37
N LYS A 768 -28.11 -39.68 -24.49
CA LYS A 768 -29.35 -38.93 -24.76
C LYS A 768 -30.04 -38.09 -23.65
N GLN A 769 -30.16 -36.79 -23.94
CA GLN A 769 -31.40 -36.15 -24.42
C GLN A 769 -32.76 -36.63 -23.85
N THR A 770 -33.48 -35.71 -23.19
CA THR A 770 -34.92 -35.46 -23.43
C THR A 770 -35.25 -33.97 -23.23
N ASP A 771 -36.03 -33.41 -24.16
CA ASP A 771 -36.70 -32.09 -24.07
C ASP A 771 -38.18 -32.31 -23.72
N ALA A 772 -38.80 -31.37 -22.99
CA ALA A 772 -40.20 -31.42 -22.57
C ALA A 772 -40.86 -30.02 -22.32
N GLY A 773 -40.67 -29.08 -23.25
CA GLY A 773 -41.72 -28.18 -23.76
C GLY A 773 -42.76 -27.47 -22.85
N GLN A 774 -42.64 -26.14 -22.83
CA GLN A 774 -43.65 -25.20 -23.38
C GLN A 774 -44.89 -24.76 -22.54
N THR A 775 -45.38 -23.56 -22.90
CA THR A 775 -46.58 -22.80 -22.47
C THR A 775 -46.41 -21.95 -21.19
N GLY A 776 -46.73 -20.65 -21.17
CA GLY A 776 -47.07 -19.69 -22.24
C GLY A 776 -48.43 -19.01 -22.07
N ALA A 777 -48.43 -17.71 -21.81
CA ALA A 777 -49.61 -16.83 -21.82
C ALA A 777 -49.20 -15.38 -22.11
N GLU A 778 -49.78 -14.77 -23.15
CA GLU A 778 -49.66 -13.34 -23.44
C GLU A 778 -50.66 -12.53 -22.61
N GLY A 779 -50.34 -11.27 -22.31
CA GLY A 779 -51.25 -10.31 -21.67
C GLY A 779 -51.05 -8.93 -22.27
N THR A 780 -52.00 -8.48 -23.10
CA THR A 780 -51.86 -7.28 -23.93
C THR A 780 -52.26 -5.96 -23.24
N GLU A 781 -51.85 -4.87 -23.87
CA GLU A 781 -52.01 -3.46 -23.50
C GLU A 781 -53.42 -3.05 -23.04
N THR A 782 -53.48 -1.98 -22.22
CA THR A 782 -54.35 -0.83 -22.53
C THR A 782 -53.92 0.40 -21.74
N GLY A 783 -53.63 1.51 -22.42
CA GLY A 783 -53.37 2.81 -21.79
C GLY A 783 -54.59 3.74 -21.83
N THR A 784 -54.61 4.74 -20.94
CA THR A 784 -55.52 5.90 -21.03
C THR A 784 -54.85 7.13 -20.42
N GLU A 785 -54.58 8.14 -21.24
CA GLU A 785 -54.33 9.50 -20.77
C GLU A 785 -55.64 10.21 -20.39
N THR A 786 -55.61 11.01 -19.33
CA THR A 786 -56.47 12.19 -19.18
C THR A 786 -55.72 13.26 -18.41
N GLY A 787 -55.56 14.45 -18.99
CA GLY A 787 -54.89 15.59 -18.36
C GLY A 787 -55.87 16.64 -17.82
N ALA A 788 -55.47 17.34 -16.74
CA ALA A 788 -56.05 18.60 -16.27
C ALA A 788 -54.97 19.39 -15.52
N GLU A 789 -54.96 20.72 -15.69
CA GLU A 789 -53.87 21.60 -15.24
C GLU A 789 -54.09 22.17 -13.82
N GLY A 790 -53.00 22.62 -13.18
CA GLY A 790 -53.02 23.86 -12.39
C GLY A 790 -53.14 23.76 -10.87
N ALA A 791 -52.06 23.39 -10.18
CA ALA A 791 -51.75 23.83 -8.82
C ALA A 791 -50.23 23.80 -8.59
N ASP A 792 -49.70 24.71 -7.76
CA ASP A 792 -48.25 24.86 -7.57
C ASP A 792 -47.57 23.57 -7.08
N LYS A 793 -46.52 23.18 -7.80
CA LYS A 793 -45.38 22.44 -7.26
C LYS A 793 -44.15 23.36 -7.32
N PRO A 794 -43.19 23.26 -6.39
CA PRO A 794 -41.94 23.98 -6.52
C PRO A 794 -41.27 23.64 -7.86
N ALA A 795 -40.46 24.56 -8.37
CA ALA A 795 -39.68 24.28 -9.57
C ALA A 795 -38.89 22.99 -9.35
N VAL A 796 -39.12 21.99 -10.22
CA VAL A 796 -38.18 20.88 -10.35
C VAL A 796 -36.88 21.51 -10.77
N GLU A 797 -35.87 21.46 -9.90
CA GLU A 797 -34.54 21.92 -10.26
C GLU A 797 -34.12 21.17 -11.51
N LYS A 798 -33.59 21.90 -12.50
CA LYS A 798 -32.89 21.24 -13.61
C LYS A 798 -31.85 20.31 -12.99
N PRO A 799 -31.65 19.08 -13.52
CA PRO A 799 -30.63 18.19 -13.02
C PRO A 799 -29.34 18.96 -12.75
N VAL A 800 -28.91 18.97 -11.49
CA VAL A 800 -27.73 19.72 -11.07
C VAL A 800 -26.58 19.22 -11.94
N GLY A 801 -25.86 20.16 -12.57
CA GLY A 801 -25.01 19.86 -13.72
C GLY A 801 -24.06 18.69 -13.47
N VAL A 802 -23.80 17.90 -14.51
CA VAL A 802 -22.74 16.90 -14.47
C VAL A 802 -21.41 17.65 -14.40
N TRP A 803 -20.93 17.83 -13.17
CA TRP A 803 -19.63 18.40 -12.87
C TRP A 803 -18.59 17.29 -12.88
N ALA A 804 -17.42 17.56 -13.46
CA ALA A 804 -16.24 16.77 -13.15
C ALA A 804 -15.98 16.84 -11.63
N VAL A 805 -15.86 15.68 -10.97
CA VAL A 805 -15.34 15.62 -9.60
C VAL A 805 -13.88 16.06 -9.66
N GLY A 806 -13.53 17.11 -8.90
CA GLY A 806 -12.14 17.52 -8.76
C GLY A 806 -11.35 16.41 -8.05
N LYS A 807 -10.31 15.89 -8.72
CA LYS A 807 -9.58 14.65 -8.36
C LYS A 807 -10.33 13.32 -8.60
N ASP A 808 -10.91 13.11 -9.78
CA ASP A 808 -10.99 11.74 -10.34
C ASP A 808 -9.72 11.47 -11.16
N ALA A 809 -9.07 10.32 -10.94
CA ALA A 809 -7.83 9.93 -11.60
C ALA A 809 -8.03 9.33 -13.00
N ARG A 810 -9.24 8.92 -13.36
CA ARG A 810 -9.55 8.16 -14.59
C ARG A 810 -9.98 9.06 -15.75
N GLY A 811 -9.29 10.18 -15.92
CA GLY A 811 -9.58 11.12 -17.00
C GLY A 811 -9.33 10.50 -18.37
N VAL A 812 -10.25 10.71 -19.31
CA VAL A 812 -10.15 10.23 -20.69
C VAL A 812 -8.90 10.82 -21.35
N LEU A 813 -7.97 9.96 -21.73
CA LEU A 813 -6.69 10.34 -22.33
C LEU A 813 -6.84 10.52 -23.85
N TYR A 814 -6.39 11.66 -24.36
CA TYR A 814 -6.46 12.02 -25.78
C TYR A 814 -5.08 12.30 -26.35
N VAL A 815 -4.72 11.57 -27.42
CA VAL A 815 -3.46 11.72 -28.16
C VAL A 815 -3.75 12.31 -29.53
N ASN A 816 -3.19 13.49 -29.82
CA ASN A 816 -3.32 14.20 -31.09
C ASN A 816 -2.10 13.94 -32.01
N ALA A 817 -1.01 13.39 -31.46
CA ALA A 817 0.24 13.10 -32.17
C ALA A 817 0.85 11.77 -31.72
N TRP A 818 0.83 10.78 -32.62
CA TRP A 818 1.35 9.42 -32.42
C TRP A 818 2.90 9.34 -32.47
N ASP A 819 3.57 9.98 -31.52
CA ASP A 819 5.00 9.82 -31.23
C ASP A 819 5.45 10.37 -29.85
N GLN A 820 4.61 11.15 -29.15
CA GLN A 820 5.04 11.92 -27.98
C GLN A 820 5.14 11.15 -26.65
N GLY A 821 4.66 9.90 -26.59
CA GLY A 821 4.69 9.06 -25.39
C GLY A 821 3.76 9.51 -24.25
N LYS A 822 2.81 10.42 -24.52
CA LYS A 822 1.82 10.90 -23.53
C LYS A 822 0.57 11.45 -24.22
N ALA A 823 -0.50 11.62 -23.46
CA ALA A 823 -1.69 12.34 -23.91
C ALA A 823 -1.42 13.85 -24.06
N ASP A 824 -1.99 14.46 -25.11
CA ASP A 824 -2.08 15.91 -25.28
C ASP A 824 -3.10 16.52 -24.31
N ARG A 825 -4.12 15.75 -23.88
CA ARG A 825 -5.18 16.16 -22.96
C ARG A 825 -5.69 14.99 -22.10
N THR A 826 -6.10 15.31 -20.88
CA THR A 826 -6.81 14.40 -19.96
C THR A 826 -8.15 15.03 -19.61
N VAL A 827 -9.25 14.28 -19.71
CA VAL A 827 -10.61 14.85 -19.65
C VAL A 827 -11.54 14.01 -18.77
N ASN A 828 -11.89 14.52 -17.60
CA ASN A 828 -12.83 13.84 -16.70
C ASN A 828 -14.26 14.02 -17.24
N TYR A 829 -14.86 12.97 -17.77
CA TYR A 829 -16.18 13.00 -18.41
C TYR A 829 -16.94 11.68 -18.22
N GLY A 830 -18.16 11.76 -17.67
CA GLY A 830 -18.98 10.59 -17.32
C GLY A 830 -18.85 10.14 -15.86
N ASN A 831 -19.53 9.04 -15.54
CA ASN A 831 -19.42 8.30 -14.29
C ASN A 831 -18.58 7.01 -14.48
N PRO A 832 -18.05 6.38 -13.42
CA PRO A 832 -17.14 5.21 -13.54
C PRO A 832 -17.71 3.96 -14.24
N ASN A 833 -19.03 3.87 -14.39
CA ASN A 833 -19.73 2.74 -15.02
C ASN A 833 -20.41 3.12 -16.35
N ASP A 834 -20.08 4.28 -16.92
CA ASP A 834 -20.57 4.67 -18.26
C ASP A 834 -19.68 4.08 -19.35
N GLU A 835 -20.28 3.61 -20.44
CA GLU A 835 -19.55 3.22 -21.65
C GLU A 835 -19.13 4.50 -22.40
N ILE A 836 -17.84 4.64 -22.74
CA ILE A 836 -17.31 5.81 -23.45
C ILE A 836 -17.08 5.45 -24.91
N ILE A 837 -17.69 6.22 -25.82
CA ILE A 837 -17.54 6.12 -27.28
C ILE A 837 -17.06 7.46 -27.85
N PHE A 838 -16.47 7.43 -29.05
CA PHE A 838 -15.91 8.60 -29.73
C PHE A 838 -16.49 8.72 -31.14
N GLY A 839 -16.48 9.94 -31.67
CA GLY A 839 -16.79 10.25 -33.06
C GLY A 839 -16.82 11.75 -33.33
N ASP A 840 -16.78 12.13 -34.61
CA ASP A 840 -16.91 13.50 -35.11
C ASP A 840 -18.41 13.91 -35.18
N TRP A 841 -18.98 14.24 -34.03
CA TRP A 841 -20.41 14.55 -33.90
C TRP A 841 -20.86 15.81 -34.65
N ASP A 842 -19.96 16.70 -35.07
CA ASP A 842 -20.32 17.92 -35.83
C ASP A 842 -19.57 18.21 -37.14
N GLY A 843 -18.69 17.32 -37.58
CA GLY A 843 -18.11 17.31 -38.92
C GLY A 843 -16.99 18.33 -39.10
N ASP A 844 -16.17 18.53 -38.07
CA ASP A 844 -14.98 19.40 -38.10
C ASP A 844 -13.66 18.63 -38.30
N GLY A 845 -13.71 17.30 -38.24
CA GLY A 845 -12.59 16.36 -38.36
C GLY A 845 -11.96 15.96 -37.03
N ILE A 846 -12.63 16.16 -35.88
CA ILE A 846 -12.08 15.87 -34.55
C ILE A 846 -13.05 15.01 -33.72
N ASP A 847 -12.66 13.75 -33.53
CA ASP A 847 -13.36 12.83 -32.62
C ASP A 847 -13.45 13.39 -31.20
N THR A 848 -14.65 13.40 -30.64
CA THR A 848 -14.92 13.88 -29.28
C THR A 848 -15.74 12.87 -28.49
N PRO A 849 -15.65 12.85 -27.15
CA PRO A 849 -16.24 11.77 -26.36
C PRO A 849 -17.76 11.92 -26.18
N MET A 850 -18.45 10.78 -26.13
CA MET A 850 -19.83 10.61 -25.71
C MET A 850 -19.89 9.50 -24.68
N VAL A 851 -20.68 9.68 -23.62
CA VAL A 851 -20.86 8.71 -22.55
C VAL A 851 -22.27 8.11 -22.60
N ARG A 852 -22.36 6.80 -22.43
CA ARG A 852 -23.60 6.02 -22.51
C ARG A 852 -23.90 5.35 -21.17
N ARG A 853 -25.12 5.55 -20.69
CA ARG A 853 -25.66 4.96 -19.47
C ARG A 853 -26.93 4.16 -19.81
N GLY A 854 -26.73 2.88 -20.14
CA GLY A 854 -27.80 2.02 -20.63
C GLY A 854 -28.30 2.46 -22.02
N ASN A 855 -29.42 3.17 -22.09
CA ASN A 855 -29.94 3.71 -23.35
C ASN A 855 -29.98 5.25 -23.41
N LEU A 856 -29.42 5.93 -22.39
CA LEU A 856 -29.17 7.37 -22.39
C LEU A 856 -27.75 7.64 -22.89
N PHE A 857 -27.61 8.61 -23.80
CA PHE A 857 -26.35 9.09 -24.35
C PHE A 857 -26.19 10.58 -24.01
N LEU A 858 -25.00 10.98 -23.58
CA LEU A 858 -24.63 12.37 -23.31
C LEU A 858 -23.33 12.66 -24.06
N GLY A 859 -23.32 13.68 -24.91
CA GLY A 859 -22.18 14.00 -25.79
C GLY A 859 -21.71 15.45 -25.70
N THR A 860 -20.52 15.72 -26.23
CA THR A 860 -19.89 17.04 -26.22
C THR A 860 -18.99 17.24 -27.44
N ASN A 861 -19.13 18.35 -28.16
CA ASN A 861 -18.24 18.72 -29.27
C ASN A 861 -17.00 19.42 -28.71
N GLY A 862 -16.30 18.76 -27.78
CA GLY A 862 -15.12 19.30 -27.14
C GLY A 862 -14.81 18.78 -25.75
N PHE A 863 -13.56 18.96 -25.37
CA PHE A 863 -12.88 18.32 -24.24
C PHE A 863 -13.09 19.04 -22.89
N SER A 864 -14.31 19.56 -22.65
CA SER A 864 -14.62 20.39 -21.47
C SER A 864 -15.15 19.64 -20.24
N GLY A 865 -15.24 18.31 -20.29
CA GLY A 865 -15.74 17.48 -19.18
C GLY A 865 -17.23 17.66 -18.84
N VAL A 866 -18.00 18.31 -19.72
CA VAL A 866 -19.42 18.65 -19.51
C VAL A 866 -20.19 18.36 -20.78
N ALA A 867 -21.33 17.67 -20.66
CA ALA A 867 -22.18 17.32 -21.80
C ALA A 867 -22.86 18.57 -22.39
N GLN A 868 -22.84 18.68 -23.71
CA GLN A 868 -23.46 19.76 -24.48
C GLN A 868 -24.83 19.36 -25.04
N PHE A 869 -25.05 18.06 -25.24
CA PHE A 869 -26.32 17.49 -25.70
C PHE A 869 -26.57 16.11 -25.06
N GLU A 870 -27.84 15.71 -24.99
CA GLU A 870 -28.28 14.41 -24.45
C GLU A 870 -29.45 13.85 -25.29
N PHE A 871 -29.52 12.53 -25.43
CA PHE A 871 -30.63 11.84 -26.10
C PHE A 871 -30.73 10.37 -25.66
N ALA A 872 -31.88 9.74 -25.89
CA ALA A 872 -32.10 8.33 -25.56
C ALA A 872 -32.39 7.50 -26.82
N TYR A 873 -31.73 6.36 -26.99
CA TYR A 873 -31.86 5.51 -28.17
C TYR A 873 -31.57 4.03 -27.86
N GLY A 874 -32.28 3.13 -28.53
CA GLY A 874 -32.15 1.68 -28.31
C GLY A 874 -32.59 1.20 -26.92
N ASN A 875 -32.17 -0.02 -26.60
CA ASN A 875 -32.31 -0.66 -25.30
C ASN A 875 -30.97 -0.63 -24.54
N ALA A 876 -31.03 -0.76 -23.22
CA ALA A 876 -29.86 -0.68 -22.34
C ALA A 876 -28.85 -1.85 -22.47
N GLY A 877 -29.18 -2.88 -23.26
CA GLY A 877 -28.31 -4.04 -23.53
C GLY A 877 -28.17 -4.36 -25.02
N ASP A 878 -28.37 -3.37 -25.90
CA ASP A 878 -27.92 -3.46 -27.30
C ASP A 878 -26.42 -3.12 -27.37
N GLU A 879 -25.70 -3.67 -28.35
CA GLU A 879 -24.36 -3.18 -28.72
C GLU A 879 -24.50 -1.86 -29.50
N VAL A 880 -23.47 -1.00 -29.47
CA VAL A 880 -23.45 0.31 -30.17
C VAL A 880 -22.32 0.34 -31.19
N LEU A 881 -22.61 0.93 -32.35
CA LEU A 881 -21.63 1.31 -33.37
C LEU A 881 -21.72 2.81 -33.65
N VAL A 882 -20.59 3.42 -33.99
CA VAL A 882 -20.46 4.81 -34.44
C VAL A 882 -20.02 4.82 -35.90
N GLY A 883 -20.39 5.85 -36.65
CA GLY A 883 -19.93 6.10 -38.03
C GLY A 883 -20.78 7.15 -38.75
N ASP A 884 -20.29 7.66 -39.87
CA ASP A 884 -21.09 8.38 -40.86
C ASP A 884 -21.76 7.40 -41.84
N TRP A 885 -22.86 6.82 -41.39
CA TRP A 885 -23.73 5.96 -42.19
C TRP A 885 -24.34 6.67 -43.42
N ASN A 886 -24.33 8.02 -43.45
CA ASN A 886 -25.14 8.82 -44.38
C ASN A 886 -24.32 9.65 -45.39
N GLY A 887 -23.02 9.85 -45.17
CA GLY A 887 -22.09 10.55 -46.05
C GLY A 887 -22.27 12.07 -46.06
N ASP A 888 -22.61 12.68 -44.92
CA ASP A 888 -22.64 14.14 -44.74
C ASP A 888 -21.45 14.70 -43.93
N GLY A 889 -20.53 13.82 -43.53
CA GLY A 889 -19.30 14.11 -42.79
C GLY A 889 -19.51 14.16 -41.28
N LYS A 890 -20.45 13.40 -40.71
CA LYS A 890 -20.78 13.42 -39.28
C LYS A 890 -21.03 12.03 -38.71
N ASP A 891 -20.40 11.75 -37.59
CA ASP A 891 -20.65 10.52 -36.86
C ASP A 891 -22.01 10.53 -36.17
N THR A 892 -22.72 9.41 -36.32
CA THR A 892 -23.97 9.13 -35.64
C THR A 892 -24.04 7.66 -35.22
N ILE A 893 -25.00 7.30 -34.36
CA ILE A 893 -25.02 5.97 -33.74
C ILE A 893 -25.95 4.97 -34.43
N ALA A 894 -25.55 3.72 -34.42
CA ALA A 894 -26.41 2.58 -34.67
C ALA A 894 -26.42 1.65 -33.45
N VAL A 895 -27.54 0.96 -33.20
CA VAL A 895 -27.61 -0.11 -32.20
C VAL A 895 -27.78 -1.47 -32.87
N VAL A 896 -27.09 -2.49 -32.36
CA VAL A 896 -27.09 -3.84 -32.91
C VAL A 896 -27.86 -4.79 -31.99
N ARG A 897 -28.71 -5.64 -32.58
CA ARG A 897 -29.48 -6.65 -31.86
C ARG A 897 -29.52 -7.96 -32.64
N GLY A 898 -28.69 -8.92 -32.23
CA GLY A 898 -28.42 -10.11 -33.04
C GLY A 898 -27.72 -9.68 -34.34
N ASN A 899 -28.33 -9.91 -35.49
CA ASN A 899 -27.80 -9.45 -36.78
C ASN A 899 -28.57 -8.28 -37.41
N GLN A 900 -29.43 -7.60 -36.65
CA GLN A 900 -30.11 -6.38 -37.07
C GLN A 900 -29.36 -5.13 -36.59
N VAL A 901 -29.20 -4.15 -37.47
CA VAL A 901 -28.52 -2.87 -37.18
C VAL A 901 -29.50 -1.73 -37.41
N PHE A 902 -29.75 -0.95 -36.35
CA PHE A 902 -30.75 0.12 -36.31
C PHE A 902 -30.04 1.48 -36.32
N VAL A 903 -29.90 2.08 -37.50
CA VAL A 903 -29.15 3.31 -37.75
C VAL A 903 -29.99 4.55 -37.40
N ARG A 904 -29.38 5.52 -36.70
CA ARG A 904 -29.99 6.80 -36.36
C ARG A 904 -29.13 7.95 -36.89
N ASN A 905 -29.48 8.52 -38.04
CA ASN A 905 -28.75 9.60 -38.72
C ASN A 905 -28.95 10.98 -38.05
N SER A 906 -29.15 11.02 -36.73
CA SER A 906 -29.18 12.25 -35.92
C SER A 906 -29.09 11.94 -34.43
N LEU A 907 -28.33 12.73 -33.68
CA LEU A 907 -28.12 12.56 -32.24
C LEU A 907 -29.32 13.07 -31.43
N THR A 908 -30.50 12.45 -31.66
CA THR A 908 -31.80 12.85 -31.09
C THR A 908 -32.69 11.65 -30.80
N THR A 909 -33.41 11.71 -29.67
CA THR A 909 -34.33 10.67 -29.20
C THR A 909 -35.40 10.36 -30.24
N GLY A 910 -35.51 9.08 -30.62
CA GLY A 910 -36.43 8.66 -31.67
C GLY A 910 -36.36 7.17 -32.00
N VAL A 911 -37.00 6.80 -33.11
CA VAL A 911 -36.83 5.49 -33.76
C VAL A 911 -35.65 5.53 -34.73
N ALA A 912 -35.19 4.37 -35.19
CA ALA A 912 -34.21 4.27 -36.27
C ALA A 912 -34.71 4.97 -37.54
N ASP A 913 -33.80 5.61 -38.27
CA ASP A 913 -34.09 6.16 -39.60
C ASP A 913 -34.05 5.05 -40.66
N GLU A 914 -33.09 4.13 -40.54
CA GLU A 914 -32.92 2.96 -41.41
C GLU A 914 -32.60 1.70 -40.58
N VAL A 915 -32.95 0.52 -41.11
CA VAL A 915 -32.69 -0.77 -40.44
C VAL A 915 -32.13 -1.79 -41.42
N TYR A 916 -30.89 -2.21 -41.18
CA TYR A 916 -30.15 -3.18 -41.98
C TYR A 916 -30.06 -4.54 -41.27
N ALA A 917 -29.62 -5.57 -42.00
CA ALA A 917 -29.32 -6.87 -41.43
C ALA A 917 -28.09 -7.48 -42.09
N TYR A 918 -27.06 -7.78 -41.29
CA TYR A 918 -25.75 -8.26 -41.77
C TYR A 918 -25.09 -9.18 -40.77
N GLY A 919 -24.30 -10.15 -41.26
CA GLY A 919 -23.73 -11.22 -40.43
C GLY A 919 -24.75 -12.25 -39.93
N ASN A 920 -24.27 -13.19 -39.12
CA ASN A 920 -25.10 -14.08 -38.30
C ASN A 920 -25.41 -13.43 -36.93
N PRO A 921 -26.48 -13.83 -36.22
CA PRO A 921 -26.83 -13.26 -34.90
C PRO A 921 -25.87 -13.54 -33.73
N ALA A 922 -24.65 -14.00 -34.02
CA ALA A 922 -23.58 -14.28 -33.05
C ALA A 922 -22.18 -13.98 -33.66
N ASP A 923 -22.14 -13.19 -34.74
CA ASP A 923 -20.91 -12.55 -35.20
C ASP A 923 -20.85 -11.16 -34.53
N THR A 924 -19.67 -10.72 -34.08
CA THR A 924 -19.49 -9.32 -33.64
C THR A 924 -19.50 -8.42 -34.88
N LEU A 925 -20.21 -7.29 -34.84
CA LEU A 925 -20.18 -6.30 -35.92
C LEU A 925 -19.23 -5.14 -35.58
N ILE A 926 -18.58 -4.58 -36.60
CA ILE A 926 -17.74 -3.39 -36.53
C ILE A 926 -18.05 -2.47 -37.73
N ALA A 927 -17.89 -1.16 -37.55
CA ALA A 927 -18.07 -0.13 -38.58
C ALA A 927 -16.73 0.28 -39.23
N GLY A 928 -16.77 1.07 -40.30
CA GLY A 928 -15.60 1.58 -41.05
C GLY A 928 -15.91 1.86 -42.52
N ASP A 929 -15.22 2.82 -43.13
CA ASP A 929 -15.18 3.01 -44.59
C ASP A 929 -14.10 2.13 -45.22
N TRP A 930 -14.41 0.85 -45.35
CA TRP A 930 -13.58 -0.13 -46.06
C TRP A 930 -13.40 0.18 -47.56
N ASN A 931 -14.22 1.08 -48.13
CA ASN A 931 -14.37 1.26 -49.57
C ASN A 931 -13.84 2.61 -50.09
N GLY A 932 -13.64 3.60 -49.23
CA GLY A 932 -13.10 4.93 -49.52
C GLY A 932 -14.05 5.81 -50.33
N ASP A 933 -15.35 5.80 -50.00
CA ASP A 933 -16.34 6.72 -50.58
C ASP A 933 -16.97 7.71 -49.57
N GLY A 934 -16.47 7.73 -48.33
CA GLY A 934 -16.87 8.63 -47.25
C GLY A 934 -18.14 8.17 -46.54
N LYS A 935 -18.29 6.85 -46.33
CA LYS A 935 -19.46 6.23 -45.72
C LYS A 935 -19.11 4.97 -44.93
N ASP A 936 -19.61 4.89 -43.71
CA ASP A 936 -19.42 3.71 -42.88
C ASP A 936 -20.30 2.53 -43.28
N THR A 937 -19.67 1.35 -43.31
CA THR A 937 -20.30 0.07 -43.67
C THR A 937 -19.80 -1.05 -42.77
N LEU A 938 -20.53 -2.16 -42.70
CA LEU A 938 -20.29 -3.16 -41.65
C LEU A 938 -19.26 -4.22 -42.08
N ALA A 939 -18.39 -4.62 -41.15
CA ALA A 939 -17.75 -5.93 -41.19
C ALA A 939 -18.27 -6.81 -40.05
N ALA A 940 -18.42 -8.11 -40.33
CA ALA A 940 -18.78 -9.11 -39.33
C ALA A 940 -17.57 -9.98 -39.00
N VAL A 941 -17.28 -10.16 -37.72
CA VAL A 941 -16.13 -10.88 -37.19
C VAL A 941 -16.59 -12.24 -36.65
N ARG A 942 -15.94 -13.33 -37.08
CA ARG A 942 -16.26 -14.69 -36.64
C ARG A 942 -14.98 -15.49 -36.39
N GLY A 943 -14.61 -15.66 -35.13
CA GLY A 943 -13.29 -16.16 -34.77
C GLY A 943 -12.24 -15.13 -35.20
N ASN A 944 -11.39 -15.48 -36.15
CA ASN A 944 -10.40 -14.58 -36.75
C ASN A 944 -10.68 -14.27 -38.24
N ILE A 945 -11.92 -14.47 -38.71
CA ILE A 945 -12.34 -14.21 -40.09
C ILE A 945 -13.27 -12.99 -40.13
N PHE A 946 -12.94 -12.06 -41.02
CA PHE A 946 -13.65 -10.81 -41.28
C PHE A 946 -14.46 -10.94 -42.58
N TYR A 947 -15.72 -10.53 -42.52
CA TYR A 947 -16.67 -10.53 -43.64
C TYR A 947 -17.11 -9.09 -43.91
N VAL A 948 -16.55 -8.43 -44.91
CA VAL A 948 -16.66 -6.97 -45.08
C VAL A 948 -17.69 -6.59 -46.15
N GLN A 949 -18.64 -5.71 -45.83
CA GLN A 949 -19.57 -5.12 -46.82
C GLN A 949 -18.84 -4.18 -47.79
N SER A 950 -19.47 -3.85 -48.92
CA SER A 950 -19.13 -2.62 -49.67
C SER A 950 -20.16 -1.50 -49.46
N LYS A 951 -21.36 -1.83 -48.98
CA LYS A 951 -22.51 -0.95 -48.76
C LYS A 951 -23.41 -1.51 -47.67
N LEU A 952 -24.13 -0.66 -46.94
CA LEU A 952 -25.08 -1.10 -45.89
C LEU A 952 -26.20 -2.00 -46.44
N GLU A 953 -26.63 -1.82 -47.70
CA GLU A 953 -27.63 -2.67 -48.34
C GLU A 953 -27.08 -4.05 -48.80
N ASP A 954 -25.76 -4.28 -48.75
CA ASP A 954 -25.15 -5.55 -49.17
C ASP A 954 -25.39 -6.64 -48.12
N THR A 955 -26.40 -7.48 -48.36
CA THR A 955 -26.69 -8.70 -47.56
C THR A 955 -25.60 -9.80 -47.62
N LYS A 956 -24.40 -9.49 -48.13
CA LYS A 956 -23.25 -10.38 -48.27
C LYS A 956 -21.94 -9.60 -48.25
N ALA A 957 -20.88 -10.23 -47.75
CA ALA A 957 -19.54 -9.68 -47.86
C ALA A 957 -19.13 -9.45 -49.33
N ALA A 958 -18.53 -8.29 -49.59
CA ALA A 958 -17.84 -7.98 -50.84
C ALA A 958 -16.46 -8.67 -50.89
N PHE A 959 -15.80 -8.82 -49.74
CA PHE A 959 -14.59 -9.62 -49.56
C PHE A 959 -14.50 -10.19 -48.14
N GLU A 960 -13.71 -11.25 -47.98
CA GLU A 960 -13.42 -11.89 -46.69
C GLU A 960 -11.91 -12.10 -46.54
N PHE A 961 -11.40 -12.01 -45.32
CA PHE A 961 -10.00 -12.27 -44.98
C PHE A 961 -9.86 -12.81 -43.55
N ALA A 962 -8.69 -13.38 -43.22
CA ALA A 962 -8.38 -13.85 -41.87
C ALA A 962 -7.17 -13.10 -41.31
N TYR A 963 -7.25 -12.67 -40.05
CA TYR A 963 -6.25 -11.84 -39.37
C TYR A 963 -6.40 -11.98 -37.85
N GLY A 964 -5.28 -11.95 -37.10
CA GLY A 964 -5.28 -12.24 -35.66
C GLY A 964 -5.57 -13.70 -35.29
N ASN A 965 -5.68 -13.97 -33.99
CA ASN A 965 -6.19 -15.21 -33.41
C ASN A 965 -7.69 -15.10 -33.11
N ALA A 966 -8.34 -16.25 -32.89
CA ALA A 966 -9.75 -16.28 -32.53
C ALA A 966 -9.92 -15.89 -31.05
N GLY A 967 -10.27 -14.63 -30.80
CA GLY A 967 -10.39 -14.05 -29.45
C GLY A 967 -9.70 -12.70 -29.29
N ASP A 968 -8.86 -12.29 -30.26
CA ASP A 968 -8.25 -10.95 -30.27
C ASP A 968 -9.36 -9.87 -30.34
N ARG A 969 -9.25 -8.84 -29.50
CA ARG A 969 -10.09 -7.62 -29.63
C ARG A 969 -9.63 -6.83 -30.86
N VAL A 970 -10.59 -6.32 -31.62
CA VAL A 970 -10.35 -5.66 -32.91
C VAL A 970 -10.53 -4.15 -32.76
N ILE A 971 -9.64 -3.38 -33.38
CA ILE A 971 -9.78 -1.93 -33.58
C ILE A 971 -9.78 -1.62 -35.08
N VAL A 972 -10.50 -0.57 -35.48
CA VAL A 972 -10.66 -0.12 -36.86
C VAL A 972 -10.12 1.31 -37.01
N GLY A 973 -9.57 1.65 -38.18
CA GLY A 973 -9.19 3.02 -38.53
C GLY A 973 -8.33 3.13 -39.80
N ASP A 974 -8.14 4.34 -40.31
CA ASP A 974 -7.26 4.65 -41.45
C ASP A 974 -5.79 4.79 -41.00
N TRP A 975 -5.20 3.67 -40.57
CA TRP A 975 -3.82 3.57 -40.08
C TRP A 975 -2.72 4.02 -41.07
N ASN A 976 -3.08 4.42 -42.29
CA ASN A 976 -2.15 4.79 -43.35
C ASN A 976 -2.50 6.08 -44.11
N GLY A 977 -3.57 6.79 -43.73
CA GLY A 977 -3.95 8.09 -44.29
C GLY A 977 -4.41 8.02 -45.76
N THR A 978 -5.11 6.95 -46.17
CA THR A 978 -5.64 6.81 -47.53
C THR A 978 -7.14 7.12 -47.68
N GLY A 979 -7.83 7.47 -46.59
CA GLY A 979 -9.28 7.56 -46.52
C GLY A 979 -9.93 6.19 -46.65
N LYS A 980 -9.35 5.17 -45.99
CA LYS A 980 -9.83 3.78 -46.02
C LYS A 980 -9.49 3.07 -44.72
N ASP A 981 -10.48 2.48 -44.08
CA ASP A 981 -10.25 1.77 -42.84
C ASP A 981 -9.64 0.38 -43.01
N GLY A 982 -8.80 0.01 -42.05
CA GLY A 982 -8.25 -1.32 -41.87
C GLY A 982 -8.40 -1.78 -40.41
N VAL A 983 -8.28 -3.09 -40.20
CA VAL A 983 -8.31 -3.69 -38.86
C VAL A 983 -6.90 -3.85 -38.28
N GLY A 984 -6.78 -3.62 -36.96
CA GLY A 984 -5.63 -3.98 -36.14
C GLY A 984 -6.07 -4.80 -34.91
N PRO A 985 -5.15 -5.53 -34.26
CA PRO A 985 -5.40 -6.04 -32.92
C PRO A 985 -5.37 -4.88 -31.91
N ASP A 986 -6.06 -5.05 -30.79
CA ASP A 986 -6.00 -4.16 -29.63
C ASP A 986 -4.55 -3.99 -29.13
N PRO A 987 -3.98 -2.77 -29.05
CA PRO A 987 -2.55 -2.54 -28.85
C PRO A 987 -2.09 -2.68 -27.39
N LEU A 988 -2.39 -3.81 -26.76
CA LEU A 988 -1.56 -4.36 -25.69
C LEU A 988 -0.47 -5.23 -26.33
N LEU A 989 0.70 -4.61 -26.55
CA LEU A 989 1.95 -5.22 -27.06
C LEU A 989 1.89 -5.82 -28.48
N VAL A 990 2.13 -4.97 -29.49
CA VAL A 990 2.73 -5.40 -30.78
C VAL A 990 3.97 -4.56 -31.08
N ASP A 991 5.12 -5.24 -31.08
CA ASP A 991 6.45 -4.72 -31.39
C ASP A 991 6.60 -4.25 -32.85
N ILE A 992 7.06 -3.00 -33.07
CA ILE A 992 7.37 -2.42 -34.38
C ILE A 992 8.52 -1.38 -34.27
N GLY A 993 9.79 -1.81 -34.36
CA GLY A 993 10.97 -0.89 -34.30
C GLY A 993 12.29 -1.40 -34.89
#